data_AF-A0A965WIF3-F1
#
_entry.id   AF-A0A965WIF3-F1
#
_cell.length_a   1.000
_cell.length_b   1.000
_cell.length_c   1.000
_cell.angle_alpha   90.00
_cell.angle_beta   90.00
_cell.angle_gamma   90.00
#
_symmetry.space_group_name_H-M   'P 1'
#
loop_
_entity.id
_entity.type
_entity.pdbx_description
1 polymer ?
#
loop_
_entity_poly.entity_id
_entity_poly.type
_entity_poly.pdbx_seq_one_letter_code
_entity_poly.pdbx_strand_id
1 'polypeptide(L)'
;MSKISNRIRYGKIKTFLLWLVIMKRLAPSFPEWAVAKGDNLVKDVNRTLIEGGTVRWNMKQEKLPIFDHIEMSGFKSSHIISYKVEKDGSLEVFKHCAYPSLRMRPNVTSGSFSHNYDNVVAKVNVAGEVLAEKSENIDIKGKLIFCNSTNKGYRVIRTFYPCVYTPGLIEKIEVHNDGDKREVITLELPEYSVVADRAHCEKSLYVSEVGLADETGKFLSGLEVNCERAVEAGQSASYYVIYYSKILGTDNMVDAQLELKKRDDFIHDMFNLIRIETPEPIFDYGFSHMVLRGSESIFDTKAGLMHSPGGGVYYGAIWTNDQVEYSTPFFAYSGYATGIKQALNVMRLFASEIDCRILPIKKKKPIPCSIACEGDAVWDLPGDRGDCQMYGYGAARFALTCGKRELATELYAYVKYCIDFTISRRNSKGVITSDKDELEGRFLAGKANLFTNCLAYDLMLSGAMLARDLGYDKEAGEYSIFAEQLKNSLLEYFSFNVEGYDTFRYYKSNRKLRSWICMPMCVGINERSEDTINALYGEKLYNKGNMKTGSHRKTCWDRSLLFALKGTFMAGYTDKGYEILKQYTKERLLGNHSPYAIEAFPEGNRRHLAAESILYARIFTEGILGYRPEGLNSFSITPNIPKEWEFFNVKNFYTLGNAFDICISEGKLTITDVYGALIKECNIVNGMKVVVRITEGE
;
A
#
# COMPACT_ATOMS: atom_id res chain seq x y z
N MET A 1 13.34 6.03 -50.09
CA MET A 1 12.62 5.39 -48.95
C MET A 1 13.54 4.66 -47.95
N SER A 2 14.75 4.17 -48.31
CA SER A 2 15.64 3.46 -47.36
C SER A 2 16.26 4.35 -46.26
N LYS A 3 16.56 5.63 -46.54
CA LYS A 3 17.12 6.57 -45.53
C LYS A 3 16.11 7.01 -44.44
N ILE A 4 14.81 6.96 -44.71
CA ILE A 4 13.74 7.31 -43.76
C ILE A 4 13.47 6.12 -42.81
N SER A 5 13.48 4.89 -43.33
CA SER A 5 13.34 3.66 -42.52
C SER A 5 14.48 3.49 -41.51
N ASN A 6 15.72 3.81 -41.91
CA ASN A 6 16.87 3.78 -41.00
C ASN A 6 16.79 4.87 -39.93
N ARG A 7 16.37 6.11 -40.25
CA ARG A 7 16.17 7.16 -39.24
C ARG A 7 15.08 6.82 -38.21
N ILE A 8 14.00 6.14 -38.62
CA ILE A 8 12.93 5.70 -37.71
C ILE A 8 13.41 4.55 -36.81
N ARG A 9 14.18 3.60 -37.33
CA ARG A 9 14.81 2.53 -36.52
C ARG A 9 15.85 3.08 -35.55
N TYR A 10 16.74 3.97 -36.00
CA TYR A 10 17.75 4.61 -35.15
C TYR A 10 17.12 5.54 -34.09
N GLY A 11 16.03 6.24 -34.42
CA GLY A 11 15.26 7.03 -33.47
C GLY A 11 14.69 6.17 -32.34
N LYS A 12 14.03 5.05 -32.67
CA LYS A 12 13.47 4.12 -31.67
C LYS A 12 14.55 3.45 -30.82
N ILE A 13 15.71 3.09 -31.39
CA ILE A 13 16.84 2.53 -30.65
C ILE A 13 17.46 3.58 -29.71
N LYS A 14 17.61 4.83 -30.15
CA LYS A 14 18.14 5.92 -29.32
C LYS A 14 17.16 6.31 -28.20
N THR A 15 15.86 6.34 -28.48
CA THR A 15 14.82 6.53 -27.45
C THR A 15 14.77 5.37 -26.46
N PHE A 16 14.95 4.13 -26.92
CA PHE A 16 15.02 2.95 -26.05
C PHE A 16 16.30 2.91 -25.20
N LEU A 17 17.46 3.26 -25.76
CA LEU A 17 18.72 3.41 -25.02
C LEU A 17 18.65 4.57 -24.03
N LEU A 18 18.09 5.70 -24.42
CA LEU A 18 17.88 6.84 -23.53
C LEU A 18 16.91 6.46 -22.41
N TRP A 19 15.82 5.76 -22.72
CA TRP A 19 14.89 5.20 -21.74
C TRP A 19 15.57 4.19 -20.80
N LEU A 20 16.39 3.27 -21.30
CA LEU A 20 17.17 2.34 -20.48
C LEU A 20 18.18 3.05 -19.57
N VAL A 21 18.84 4.10 -20.07
CA VAL A 21 19.78 4.92 -19.28
C VAL A 21 19.04 5.72 -18.22
N ILE A 22 17.88 6.29 -18.54
CA ILE A 22 17.01 7.01 -17.59
C ILE A 22 16.46 6.05 -16.54
N MET A 23 15.97 4.87 -16.93
CA MET A 23 15.43 3.86 -16.01
C MET A 23 16.51 3.27 -15.10
N LYS A 24 17.74 3.06 -15.60
CA LYS A 24 18.89 2.67 -14.76
C LYS A 24 19.31 3.76 -13.77
N ARG A 25 19.11 5.04 -14.11
CA ARG A 25 19.42 6.19 -13.24
C ARG A 25 18.36 6.47 -12.17
N LEU A 26 17.11 6.09 -12.44
CA LEU A 26 15.94 6.45 -11.63
C LEU A 26 15.37 5.29 -10.80
N ALA A 27 15.92 4.08 -10.91
CA ALA A 27 15.53 2.98 -10.04
C ALA A 27 16.24 3.09 -8.69
N PRO A 28 15.61 2.73 -7.55
CA PRO A 28 16.31 2.55 -6.30
C PRO A 28 17.39 1.49 -6.54
N SER A 29 18.64 1.90 -6.37
CA SER A 29 19.74 0.94 -6.33
C SER A 29 19.72 0.28 -4.96
N PHE A 30 19.35 -0.98 -4.92
CA PHE A 30 19.61 -1.81 -3.75
C PHE A 30 21.09 -2.22 -3.77
N PRO A 31 21.75 -2.33 -2.61
CA PRO A 31 23.06 -2.97 -2.57
C PRO A 31 22.93 -4.42 -3.06
N GLU A 32 23.97 -4.96 -3.69
CA GLU A 32 23.89 -6.27 -4.36
C GLU A 32 23.43 -7.39 -3.40
N TRP A 33 23.84 -7.31 -2.13
CA TRP A 33 23.45 -8.25 -1.09
C TRP A 33 21.97 -8.16 -0.70
N ALA A 34 21.31 -7.01 -0.90
CA ALA A 34 19.88 -6.83 -0.62
C ALA A 34 18.97 -7.23 -1.79
N VAL A 35 19.54 -7.62 -2.94
CA VAL A 35 18.77 -8.07 -4.10
C VAL A 35 18.35 -9.53 -3.90
N ALA A 36 17.05 -9.77 -3.84
CA ALA A 36 16.45 -11.08 -3.78
C ALA A 36 16.78 -11.90 -5.05
N LYS A 37 17.24 -13.14 -4.85
CA LYS A 37 17.66 -14.08 -5.91
C LYS A 37 16.93 -15.42 -5.72
N GLY A 38 16.53 -16.09 -6.80
CA GLY A 38 15.91 -17.43 -6.74
C GLY A 38 14.58 -17.47 -5.97
N ASP A 39 14.31 -18.56 -5.25
CA ASP A 39 13.07 -18.78 -4.47
C ASP A 39 13.11 -18.12 -3.07
N ASN A 40 13.74 -16.95 -2.97
CA ASN A 40 13.83 -16.13 -1.74
C ASN A 40 12.46 -15.63 -1.21
N LEU A 41 11.32 -16.19 -1.65
CA LEU A 41 9.99 -15.85 -1.17
C LEU A 41 9.61 -16.56 0.12
N VAL A 42 10.25 -17.69 0.44
CA VAL A 42 9.98 -18.47 1.66
C VAL A 42 11.31 -18.91 2.25
N LYS A 43 11.68 -18.33 3.39
CA LYS A 43 12.83 -18.76 4.20
C LYS A 43 12.39 -18.75 5.65
N ASP A 44 12.81 -19.77 6.38
CA ASP A 44 12.58 -19.82 7.81
C ASP A 44 13.43 -18.71 8.47
N VAL A 45 12.75 -17.80 9.15
CA VAL A 45 13.33 -16.74 9.98
C VAL A 45 12.61 -16.73 11.32
N ASN A 46 13.31 -16.35 12.37
CA ASN A 46 12.87 -16.35 13.76
C ASN A 46 12.50 -14.92 14.17
N ARG A 47 11.45 -14.38 13.55
CA ARG A 47 10.81 -13.14 14.03
C ARG A 47 9.64 -13.49 14.93
N THR A 48 9.48 -12.68 15.98
CA THR A 48 8.42 -12.83 16.96
C THR A 48 7.66 -11.53 17.12
N LEU A 49 6.36 -11.63 17.32
CA LEU A 49 5.52 -10.52 17.74
C LEU A 49 5.63 -10.35 19.25
N ILE A 50 6.08 -9.19 19.71
CA ILE A 50 6.15 -8.86 21.14
C ILE A 50 5.04 -7.88 21.53
N GLU A 51 4.94 -7.58 22.83
CA GLU A 51 3.91 -6.70 23.38
C GLU A 51 3.80 -5.37 22.63
N GLY A 52 2.56 -4.93 22.41
CA GLY A 52 2.26 -3.70 21.67
C GLY A 52 2.43 -3.82 20.15
N GLY A 53 2.66 -5.02 19.61
CA GLY A 53 2.68 -5.27 18.16
C GLY A 53 4.01 -5.03 17.47
N THR A 54 5.10 -4.92 18.21
CA THR A 54 6.44 -4.80 17.62
C THR A 54 6.88 -6.13 17.03
N VAL A 55 7.38 -6.12 15.80
CA VAL A 55 8.02 -7.28 15.18
C VAL A 55 9.50 -7.27 15.53
N ARG A 56 9.93 -8.25 16.32
CA ARG A 56 11.33 -8.39 16.76
C ARG A 56 12.02 -9.51 16.00
N TRP A 57 13.23 -9.24 15.51
CA TRP A 57 14.16 -10.22 14.96
C TRP A 57 15.35 -10.38 15.90
N ASN A 58 15.49 -11.56 16.51
CA ASN A 58 16.54 -11.84 17.49
C ASN A 58 17.75 -12.51 16.83
N MET A 59 18.88 -11.82 16.78
CA MET A 59 20.08 -12.30 16.08
C MET A 59 20.71 -13.53 16.75
N LYS A 60 20.46 -13.77 18.04
CA LYS A 60 20.95 -14.96 18.76
C LYS A 60 20.27 -16.25 18.32
N GLN A 61 19.11 -16.14 17.66
CA GLN A 61 18.34 -17.27 17.16
C GLN A 61 18.56 -17.52 15.66
N GLU A 62 19.46 -16.75 15.03
CA GLU A 62 19.65 -16.77 13.58
C GLU A 62 20.99 -17.33 13.13
N LYS A 63 21.01 -17.83 11.89
CA LYS A 63 22.24 -18.18 11.20
C LYS A 63 22.70 -17.00 10.34
N LEU A 64 23.70 -16.28 10.84
CA LEU A 64 24.29 -15.12 10.16
C LEU A 64 25.13 -15.55 8.93
N PRO A 65 25.20 -14.73 7.86
CA PRO A 65 24.63 -13.39 7.76
C PRO A 65 23.15 -13.41 7.37
N ILE A 66 22.42 -12.40 7.81
CA ILE A 66 21.03 -12.13 7.43
C ILE A 66 20.92 -10.72 6.85
N PHE A 67 19.95 -10.52 5.96
CA PHE A 67 19.69 -9.20 5.38
C PHE A 67 18.22 -9.04 5.05
N ASP A 68 17.76 -7.80 5.05
CA ASP A 68 16.43 -7.42 4.63
C ASP A 68 16.39 -5.94 4.23
N HIS A 69 15.24 -5.46 3.77
CA HIS A 69 14.97 -4.03 3.62
C HIS A 69 13.57 -3.67 4.10
N ILE A 70 13.37 -2.41 4.46
CA ILE A 70 12.06 -1.86 4.82
C ILE A 70 11.89 -0.48 4.23
N GLU A 71 10.68 -0.19 3.77
CA GLU A 71 10.28 1.16 3.35
C GLU A 71 9.48 1.83 4.47
N MET A 72 9.81 3.09 4.75
CA MET A 72 9.07 3.98 5.64
C MET A 72 8.95 5.36 4.98
N SER A 73 7.80 6.01 5.13
CA SER A 73 7.49 7.26 4.43
C SER A 73 6.98 8.35 5.38
N GLY A 74 7.21 9.60 4.98
CA GLY A 74 6.52 10.79 5.49
C GLY A 74 6.00 11.64 4.33
N PHE A 75 5.39 12.79 4.62
CA PHE A 75 4.73 13.59 3.58
C PHE A 75 5.68 14.18 2.54
N LYS A 76 6.96 14.37 2.89
CA LYS A 76 7.96 15.03 2.03
C LYS A 76 9.08 14.12 1.52
N SER A 77 9.19 12.90 2.05
CA SER A 77 10.23 11.95 1.66
C SER A 77 9.83 10.51 1.96
N SER A 78 10.46 9.57 1.25
CA SER A 78 10.35 8.14 1.50
C SER A 78 11.71 7.49 1.54
N HIS A 79 11.86 6.45 2.36
CA HIS A 79 13.15 5.88 2.70
C HIS A 79 13.09 4.35 2.64
N ILE A 80 13.96 3.75 1.82
CA ILE A 80 14.20 2.32 1.82
C ILE A 80 15.51 2.09 2.55
N ILE A 81 15.43 1.43 3.70
CA ILE A 81 16.59 1.08 4.53
C ILE A 81 16.87 -0.40 4.32
N SER A 82 17.95 -0.71 3.62
CA SER A 82 18.46 -2.08 3.54
C SER A 82 19.44 -2.30 4.68
N TYR A 83 19.35 -3.42 5.36
CA TYR A 83 20.23 -3.74 6.48
C TYR A 83 20.71 -5.18 6.41
N LYS A 84 21.93 -5.42 6.89
CA LYS A 84 22.57 -6.73 6.95
C LYS A 84 23.30 -6.87 8.28
N VAL A 85 23.12 -8.02 8.91
CA VAL A 85 23.95 -8.42 10.06
C VAL A 85 24.92 -9.47 9.57
N GLU A 86 26.21 -9.16 9.67
CA GLU A 86 27.30 -9.99 9.18
C GLU A 86 27.57 -11.20 10.08
N LYS A 87 28.43 -12.12 9.61
CA LYS A 87 28.79 -13.33 10.37
C LYS A 87 29.38 -13.04 11.75
N ASP A 88 30.04 -11.90 11.92
CA ASP A 88 30.63 -11.47 13.20
C ASP A 88 29.67 -10.68 14.09
N GLY A 89 28.43 -10.46 13.62
CA GLY A 89 27.39 -9.69 14.28
C GLY A 89 27.38 -8.20 13.95
N SER A 90 28.34 -7.70 13.14
CA SER A 90 28.39 -6.29 12.76
C SER A 90 27.23 -5.90 11.85
N LEU A 91 26.80 -4.64 11.97
CA LEU A 91 25.66 -4.07 11.25
C LEU A 91 26.12 -3.26 10.03
N GLU A 92 25.61 -3.61 8.86
CA GLU A 92 25.72 -2.82 7.63
C GLU A 92 24.34 -2.23 7.28
N VAL A 93 24.25 -0.91 7.05
CA VAL A 93 23.00 -0.21 6.70
C VAL A 93 23.20 0.62 5.45
N PHE A 94 22.28 0.47 4.50
CA PHE A 94 22.20 1.24 3.26
C PHE A 94 20.91 2.05 3.23
N LYS A 95 21.00 3.35 2.91
CA LYS A 95 19.91 4.32 3.05
C LYS A 95 19.59 4.93 1.69
N HIS A 96 18.49 4.49 1.07
CA HIS A 96 17.97 5.11 -0.15
C HIS A 96 16.84 6.07 0.22
N CYS A 97 17.01 7.36 -0.07
CA CYS A 97 16.01 8.40 0.22
C CYS A 97 15.48 8.98 -1.08
N ALA A 98 14.16 9.17 -1.18
CA ALA A 98 13.50 9.79 -2.32
C ALA A 98 12.65 10.99 -1.87
N TYR A 99 12.63 12.03 -2.70
CA TYR A 99 11.99 13.32 -2.40
C TYR A 99 11.01 13.66 -3.54
N PRO A 100 9.70 13.36 -3.38
CA PRO A 100 8.73 13.40 -4.48
C PRO A 100 8.62 14.76 -5.19
N SER A 101 8.77 15.86 -4.43
CA SER A 101 8.67 17.24 -4.91
C SER A 101 9.93 17.77 -5.60
N LEU A 102 11.06 17.07 -5.47
CA LEU A 102 12.30 17.39 -6.18
C LEU A 102 12.31 16.58 -7.49
N ARG A 103 12.02 17.21 -8.63
CA ARG A 103 11.84 16.51 -9.92
C ARG A 103 13.11 16.49 -10.77
N MET A 104 13.33 15.38 -11.45
CA MET A 104 14.45 15.13 -12.37
C MET A 104 14.01 15.12 -13.83
N ARG A 105 14.95 15.32 -14.75
CA ARG A 105 14.80 15.26 -16.20
C ARG A 105 15.08 13.84 -16.74
N PRO A 106 14.22 13.30 -17.61
CA PRO A 106 12.89 13.84 -17.93
C PRO A 106 11.95 13.69 -16.74
N ASN A 107 11.03 14.63 -16.57
CA ASN A 107 9.99 14.55 -15.55
C ASN A 107 8.96 13.48 -15.92
N VAL A 108 9.24 12.25 -15.52
CA VAL A 108 8.41 11.05 -15.70
C VAL A 108 8.01 10.46 -14.35
N THR A 109 7.19 9.41 -14.31
CA THR A 109 6.75 8.72 -13.09
C THR A 109 7.89 8.47 -12.10
N SER A 110 8.99 7.87 -12.56
CA SER A 110 10.19 7.59 -11.75
C SER A 110 11.12 8.78 -11.55
N GLY A 111 10.74 9.98 -12.00
CA GLY A 111 11.57 11.18 -12.00
C GLY A 111 11.66 11.91 -10.66
N SER A 112 11.29 11.27 -9.54
CA SER A 112 11.57 11.82 -8.21
C SER A 112 13.08 11.79 -7.96
N PHE A 113 13.63 12.88 -7.44
CA PHE A 113 15.03 12.89 -7.00
C PHE A 113 15.19 11.89 -5.87
N SER A 114 16.20 11.05 -6.00
CA SER A 114 16.59 10.12 -4.96
C SER A 114 18.10 10.11 -4.80
N HIS A 115 18.54 9.76 -3.60
CA HIS A 115 19.93 9.78 -3.21
C HIS A 115 20.21 8.60 -2.28
N ASN A 116 21.33 7.92 -2.50
CA ASN A 116 21.82 6.94 -1.55
C ASN A 116 22.90 7.58 -0.69
N TYR A 117 22.75 7.49 0.62
CA TYR A 117 23.76 7.96 1.58
C TYR A 117 24.75 6.83 1.88
N ASP A 118 25.42 6.36 0.83
CA ASP A 118 26.36 5.25 0.87
C ASP A 118 27.58 5.60 1.71
N ASN A 119 28.01 4.68 2.58
CA ASN A 119 29.21 4.82 3.42
C ASN A 119 29.17 6.00 4.41
N VAL A 120 28.01 6.61 4.66
CA VAL A 120 27.86 7.64 5.70
C VAL A 120 27.36 7.01 6.99
N VAL A 121 28.32 6.62 7.83
CA VAL A 121 28.09 5.95 9.11
C VAL A 121 28.62 6.82 10.24
N ALA A 122 27.74 7.18 11.16
CA ALA A 122 28.14 7.82 12.40
C ALA A 122 28.78 6.79 13.34
N LYS A 123 30.03 7.01 13.72
CA LYS A 123 30.79 6.13 14.62
C LYS A 123 30.73 6.68 16.04
N VAL A 124 30.53 5.79 17.00
CA VAL A 124 30.59 6.14 18.43
C VAL A 124 32.02 5.91 18.91
N ASN A 125 32.70 6.98 19.31
CA ASN A 125 34.03 6.93 19.90
C ASN A 125 33.93 7.14 21.41
N VAL A 126 34.62 6.29 22.17
CA VAL A 126 34.76 6.43 23.62
C VAL A 126 36.24 6.32 23.98
N ALA A 127 36.76 7.37 24.62
CA ALA A 127 38.15 7.48 25.05
C ALA A 127 39.18 7.26 23.92
N GLY A 128 38.89 7.75 22.71
CA GLY A 128 39.78 7.66 21.54
C GLY A 128 39.65 6.36 20.73
N GLU A 129 38.74 5.46 21.10
CA GLU A 129 38.50 4.21 20.38
C GLU A 129 37.04 4.10 19.90
N VAL A 130 36.87 3.71 18.64
CA VAL A 130 35.55 3.45 18.05
C VAL A 130 34.97 2.14 18.61
N LEU A 131 33.73 2.20 19.08
CA LEU A 131 33.01 1.02 19.56
C LEU A 131 32.70 0.06 18.40
N ALA A 132 32.98 -1.22 18.60
CA ALA A 132 32.58 -2.29 17.69
C ALA A 132 31.18 -2.78 18.07
N GLU A 133 30.17 -2.33 17.34
CA GLU A 133 28.77 -2.69 17.55
C GLU A 133 28.44 -4.07 17.00
N LYS A 134 27.68 -4.86 17.78
CA LYS A 134 27.10 -6.14 17.38
C LYS A 134 25.60 -6.14 17.62
N SER A 135 24.83 -6.32 16.56
CA SER A 135 23.36 -6.32 16.64
C SER A 135 22.84 -7.54 17.37
N GLU A 136 22.03 -7.30 18.39
CA GLU A 136 21.34 -8.34 19.15
C GLU A 136 19.89 -8.49 18.71
N ASN A 137 19.19 -7.37 18.52
CA ASN A 137 17.79 -7.34 18.11
C ASN A 137 17.53 -6.26 17.07
N ILE A 138 16.59 -6.54 16.17
CA ILE A 138 16.04 -5.59 15.20
C ILE A 138 14.53 -5.53 15.42
N ASP A 139 14.02 -4.35 15.80
CA ASP A 139 12.61 -4.12 16.09
C ASP A 139 11.97 -3.23 15.02
N ILE A 140 10.79 -3.64 14.55
CA ILE A 140 10.01 -2.93 13.53
C ILE A 140 8.61 -2.63 14.07
N LYS A 141 8.30 -1.33 14.14
CA LYS A 141 6.93 -0.80 14.37
C LYS A 141 6.87 0.66 13.94
N GLY A 142 6.76 0.90 12.63
CA GLY A 142 6.84 2.24 12.04
C GLY A 142 8.17 2.99 12.24
N LYS A 143 9.07 2.42 13.02
CA LYS A 143 10.47 2.79 13.18
C LYS A 143 11.27 1.51 13.02
N LEU A 144 12.53 1.64 12.61
CA LEU A 144 13.48 0.53 12.53
C LEU A 144 14.53 0.75 13.61
N ILE A 145 14.57 -0.15 14.60
CA ILE A 145 15.41 -0.01 15.79
C ILE A 145 16.41 -1.16 15.85
N PHE A 146 17.70 -0.84 15.96
CA PHE A 146 18.78 -1.79 16.18
C PHE A 146 19.27 -1.65 17.61
N CYS A 147 19.21 -2.74 18.38
CA CYS A 147 19.79 -2.83 19.71
C CYS A 147 21.13 -3.53 19.62
N ASN A 148 22.21 -2.79 19.86
CA ASN A 148 23.58 -3.27 19.67
C ASN A 148 24.31 -3.36 21.02
N SER A 149 24.96 -4.50 21.23
CA SER A 149 26.02 -4.63 22.24
C SER A 149 27.35 -4.11 21.66
N THR A 150 28.32 -3.78 22.51
CA THR A 150 29.64 -3.35 22.04
C THR A 150 30.77 -4.17 22.65
N ASN A 151 31.98 -4.01 22.11
CA ASN A 151 33.20 -4.61 22.66
C ASN A 151 33.67 -4.00 24.00
N LYS A 152 33.03 -2.91 24.43
CA LYS A 152 33.25 -2.26 25.73
C LYS A 152 31.92 -2.30 26.50
N GLY A 153 31.91 -1.95 27.79
CA GLY A 153 30.70 -1.93 28.61
C GLY A 153 29.67 -0.87 28.21
N TYR A 154 29.23 -0.86 26.95
CA TYR A 154 28.26 0.08 26.39
C TYR A 154 27.25 -0.68 25.54
N ARG A 155 26.03 -0.14 25.51
CA ARG A 155 25.00 -0.50 24.53
C ARG A 155 24.69 0.70 23.65
N VAL A 156 24.49 0.44 22.37
CA VAL A 156 24.11 1.46 21.37
C VAL A 156 22.76 1.08 20.79
N ILE A 157 21.80 2.00 20.84
CA ILE A 157 20.49 1.85 20.21
C ILE A 157 20.42 2.82 19.03
N ARG A 158 20.24 2.29 17.82
CA ARG A 158 20.08 3.10 16.60
C ARG A 158 18.62 3.02 16.14
N THR A 159 17.91 4.15 16.15
CA THR A 159 16.51 4.25 15.75
C THR A 159 16.38 5.07 14.49
N PHE A 160 15.94 4.45 13.39
CA PHE A 160 15.63 5.10 12.13
C PHE A 160 14.14 5.40 12.01
N TYR A 161 13.82 6.64 11.65
CA TYR A 161 12.44 7.07 11.42
C TYR A 161 12.36 8.20 10.38
N PRO A 162 11.34 8.19 9.51
CA PRO A 162 11.12 9.30 8.58
C PRO A 162 10.67 10.53 9.36
N CYS A 163 11.11 11.70 8.91
CA CYS A 163 10.41 12.93 9.24
C CYS A 163 8.98 12.86 8.68
N VAL A 164 7.98 13.25 9.46
CA VAL A 164 6.59 13.30 9.05
C VAL A 164 6.36 14.49 8.12
N TYR A 165 6.83 15.68 8.48
CA TYR A 165 6.51 16.92 7.74
C TYR A 165 7.70 17.61 7.06
N THR A 166 8.93 17.24 7.40
CA THR A 166 10.15 17.78 6.76
C THR A 166 10.78 16.74 5.84
N PRO A 167 11.56 17.14 4.80
CA PRO A 167 12.18 16.19 3.88
C PRO A 167 13.44 15.58 4.50
N GLY A 168 13.35 14.42 5.14
CA GLY A 168 14.52 13.74 5.68
C GLY A 168 14.26 12.44 6.43
N LEU A 169 15.34 11.68 6.61
CA LEU A 169 15.42 10.50 7.48
C LEU A 169 16.27 10.87 8.69
N ILE A 170 15.80 10.51 9.88
CA ILE A 170 16.56 10.69 11.13
C ILE A 170 17.05 9.33 11.63
N GLU A 171 18.32 9.29 12.03
CA GLU A 171 18.92 8.24 12.84
C GLU A 171 19.20 8.80 14.24
N LYS A 172 18.41 8.39 15.23
CA LYS A 172 18.69 8.65 16.65
C LYS A 172 19.66 7.59 17.17
N ILE A 173 20.77 8.01 17.76
CA ILE A 173 21.80 7.16 18.32
C ILE A 173 21.84 7.39 19.83
N GLU A 174 21.43 6.38 20.60
CA GLU A 174 21.46 6.40 22.06
C GLU A 174 22.60 5.52 22.55
N VAL A 175 23.54 6.09 23.29
CA VAL A 175 24.69 5.37 23.84
C VAL A 175 24.53 5.27 25.34
N HIS A 176 24.35 4.06 25.86
CA HIS A 176 24.25 3.77 27.28
C HIS A 176 25.63 3.36 27.81
N ASN A 177 26.09 4.03 28.87
CA ASN A 177 27.30 3.68 29.58
C ASN A 177 26.97 2.63 30.65
N ASP A 178 27.11 1.35 30.30
CA ASP A 178 26.95 0.24 31.25
C ASP A 178 28.28 -0.12 31.96
N GLY A 179 29.31 0.72 31.80
CA GLY A 179 30.59 0.62 32.48
C GLY A 179 30.55 1.15 33.90
N ASP A 180 31.73 1.28 34.51
CA ASP A 180 31.90 1.69 35.91
C ASP A 180 32.43 3.13 36.07
N LYS A 181 32.76 3.81 34.95
CA LYS A 181 33.40 5.13 34.95
C LYS A 181 32.69 6.11 34.05
N ARG A 182 32.83 7.40 34.42
CA ARG A 182 32.50 8.53 33.58
C ARG A 182 33.45 8.58 32.39
N GLU A 183 32.91 8.63 31.18
CA GLU A 183 33.69 8.71 29.95
C GLU A 183 33.13 9.77 29.00
N VAL A 184 33.99 10.32 28.14
CA VAL A 184 33.56 11.22 27.07
C VAL A 184 33.22 10.39 25.84
N ILE A 185 31.99 10.54 25.38
CA ILE A 185 31.45 9.94 24.17
C ILE A 185 31.46 11.01 23.07
N THR A 186 32.07 10.67 21.94
CA THR A 186 32.12 11.53 20.76
C THR A 186 31.45 10.82 19.59
N LEU A 187 30.51 11.50 18.93
CA LEU A 187 29.95 10.99 17.68
C LEU A 187 30.76 11.53 16.48
N GLU A 188 31.45 10.64 15.79
CA GLU A 188 32.19 10.96 14.57
C GLU A 188 31.30 10.75 13.34
N LEU A 189 31.01 11.83 12.63
CA LEU A 189 30.26 11.81 11.37
C LEU A 189 31.12 12.45 10.27
N PRO A 190 31.39 11.77 9.15
CA PRO A 190 32.13 12.38 8.05
C PRO A 190 31.33 13.53 7.43
N GLU A 191 32.01 14.60 7.03
CA GLU A 191 31.40 15.65 6.21
C GLU A 191 30.82 15.04 4.93
N TYR A 192 29.58 15.41 4.61
CA TYR A 192 28.88 14.88 3.45
C TYR A 192 28.01 15.95 2.81
N SER A 193 28.37 16.33 1.59
CA SER A 193 27.56 17.20 0.72
C SER A 193 27.78 16.80 -0.73
N VAL A 194 26.69 16.46 -1.42
CA VAL A 194 26.71 16.05 -2.83
C VAL A 194 25.70 16.86 -3.59
N VAL A 195 26.18 17.66 -4.54
CA VAL A 195 25.33 18.44 -5.44
C VAL A 195 24.92 17.55 -6.63
N ALA A 196 23.63 17.50 -6.90
CA ALA A 196 23.10 16.75 -8.03
C ALA A 196 23.59 17.36 -9.37
N ASP A 197 23.75 16.53 -10.39
CA ASP A 197 24.10 17.02 -11.73
C ASP A 197 22.96 17.89 -12.28
N ARG A 198 23.26 19.17 -12.55
CA ARG A 198 22.32 20.15 -13.10
C ARG A 198 21.64 19.68 -14.38
N ALA A 199 22.32 18.88 -15.20
CA ALA A 199 21.76 18.35 -16.45
C ALA A 199 20.52 17.47 -16.20
N HIS A 200 20.40 16.89 -15.01
CA HIS A 200 19.33 16.00 -14.63
C HIS A 200 18.27 16.64 -13.74
N CYS A 201 18.45 17.86 -13.24
CA CYS A 201 17.41 18.50 -12.43
C CYS A 201 16.37 19.23 -13.30
N GLU A 202 15.08 19.13 -12.94
CA GLU A 202 14.00 19.72 -13.73
C GLU A 202 14.01 21.26 -13.68
N LYS A 203 13.98 21.84 -12.47
CA LYS A 203 13.86 23.28 -12.25
C LYS A 203 15.07 23.86 -11.50
N SER A 204 15.34 23.34 -10.31
CA SER A 204 16.35 23.86 -9.39
C SER A 204 17.54 22.90 -9.25
N LEU A 205 18.68 23.38 -8.78
CA LEU A 205 19.80 22.51 -8.42
C LEU A 205 19.54 21.93 -7.02
N TYR A 206 19.89 20.66 -6.81
CA TYR A 206 19.62 19.96 -5.55
C TYR A 206 20.93 19.61 -4.86
N VAL A 207 20.91 19.55 -3.54
CA VAL A 207 22.04 19.09 -2.72
C VAL A 207 21.55 18.08 -1.69
N SER A 208 22.31 17.00 -1.53
CA SER A 208 22.11 15.97 -0.52
C SER A 208 23.19 16.10 0.54
N GLU A 209 22.79 16.22 1.80
CA GLU A 209 23.68 16.50 2.92
C GLU A 209 23.35 15.59 4.10
N VAL A 210 24.31 15.45 5.00
CA VAL A 210 24.09 14.79 6.29
C VAL A 210 24.44 15.76 7.41
N GLY A 211 23.46 15.98 8.28
CA GLY A 211 23.57 16.85 9.44
C GLY A 211 23.71 16.07 10.75
N LEU A 212 24.27 16.72 11.75
CA LEU A 212 24.34 16.23 13.12
C LEU A 212 23.61 17.22 14.05
N ALA A 213 22.84 16.70 14.99
CA ALA A 213 22.34 17.43 16.15
C ALA A 213 22.72 16.70 17.44
N ASP A 214 22.93 17.50 18.49
CA ASP A 214 23.19 17.04 19.84
C ASP A 214 21.90 16.55 20.52
N GLU A 215 21.91 16.41 21.85
CA GLU A 215 20.74 15.95 22.59
C GLU A 215 19.50 16.83 22.41
N THR A 216 19.65 18.12 22.04
CA THR A 216 18.51 19.01 21.82
C THR A 216 17.70 18.58 20.60
N GLY A 217 18.30 17.80 19.69
CA GLY A 217 17.69 17.37 18.44
C GLY A 217 17.45 18.50 17.44
N LYS A 218 17.90 19.72 17.71
CA LYS A 218 17.72 20.88 16.82
C LYS A 218 18.86 20.95 15.83
N PHE A 219 18.51 20.82 14.55
CA PHE A 219 19.42 20.91 13.43
C PHE A 219 19.08 22.11 12.56
N LEU A 220 20.10 22.87 12.17
CA LEU A 220 20.04 23.86 11.10
C LEU A 220 21.24 23.64 10.17
N SER A 221 20.97 23.52 8.87
CA SER A 221 22.03 23.28 7.89
C SER A 221 23.10 24.37 7.90
N GLY A 222 24.38 23.97 7.97
CA GLY A 222 25.53 24.86 7.97
C GLY A 222 26.01 25.32 9.35
N LEU A 223 25.36 24.92 10.44
CA LEU A 223 25.88 25.13 11.80
C LEU A 223 26.72 23.95 12.29
N GLU A 224 27.87 24.24 12.89
CA GLU A 224 28.65 23.26 13.64
C GLU A 224 27.92 22.90 14.95
N VAL A 225 27.94 21.61 15.29
CA VAL A 225 27.34 21.08 16.51
C VAL A 225 28.40 20.35 17.31
N ASN A 226 28.46 20.60 18.61
CA ASN A 226 29.35 19.87 19.51
C ASN A 226 28.90 18.40 19.60
N CYS A 227 29.80 17.49 19.23
CA CYS A 227 29.56 16.06 19.20
C CYS A 227 30.08 15.31 20.44
N GLU A 228 30.61 16.01 21.43
CA GLU A 228 31.23 15.43 22.63
C GLU A 228 30.34 15.57 23.86
N ARG A 229 30.22 14.50 24.63
CA ARG A 229 29.48 14.50 25.89
C ARG A 229 30.09 13.57 26.92
N ALA A 230 30.28 14.06 28.14
CA ALA A 230 30.61 13.20 29.26
C ALA A 230 29.36 12.48 29.78
N VAL A 231 29.45 11.17 29.96
CA VAL A 231 28.35 10.32 30.40
C VAL A 231 28.79 9.50 31.62
N GLU A 232 28.08 9.65 32.73
CA GLU A 232 28.32 8.88 33.95
C GLU A 232 27.95 7.40 33.76
N ALA A 233 28.51 6.52 34.60
CA ALA A 233 28.09 5.13 34.66
C ALA A 233 26.58 5.02 34.92
N GLY A 234 25.89 4.18 34.15
CA GLY A 234 24.44 4.00 34.17
C GLY A 234 23.62 5.08 33.45
N GLN A 235 24.26 6.12 32.89
CA GLN A 235 23.58 7.16 32.12
C GLN A 235 23.71 6.95 30.60
N SER A 236 23.02 7.78 29.83
CA SER A 236 23.03 7.73 28.37
C SER A 236 23.14 9.10 27.72
N ALA A 237 23.69 9.13 26.51
CA ALA A 237 23.68 10.28 25.60
C ALA A 237 22.85 9.96 24.36
N SER A 238 22.19 10.98 23.80
CA SER A 238 21.48 10.88 22.52
C SER A 238 22.08 11.86 21.50
N TYR A 239 22.19 11.40 20.27
CA TYR A 239 22.58 12.21 19.12
C TYR A 239 21.62 11.92 17.96
N TYR A 240 21.51 12.86 17.02
CA TYR A 240 20.63 12.71 15.86
C TYR A 240 21.39 12.99 14.59
N VAL A 241 21.37 12.04 13.65
CA VAL A 241 21.92 12.21 12.31
C VAL A 241 20.77 12.42 11.34
N ILE A 242 20.82 13.48 10.54
CA ILE A 242 19.74 13.90 9.64
C ILE A 242 20.23 13.72 8.20
N TYR A 243 19.61 12.80 7.46
CA TYR A 243 19.85 12.58 6.04
C TYR A 243 18.77 13.31 5.23
N TYR A 244 19.14 14.36 4.49
CA TYR A 244 18.17 15.20 3.78
C TYR A 244 18.68 15.67 2.42
N SER A 245 17.74 16.01 1.54
CA SER A 245 18.02 16.69 0.28
C SER A 245 17.13 17.91 0.13
N LYS A 246 17.68 18.97 -0.43
CA LYS A 246 17.02 20.26 -0.57
C LYS A 246 17.40 20.95 -1.88
N ILE A 247 16.74 22.06 -2.16
CA ILE A 247 17.17 22.98 -3.20
C ILE A 247 18.47 23.67 -2.73
N LEU A 248 19.49 23.68 -3.58
CA LEU A 248 20.76 24.33 -3.26
C LEU A 248 20.53 25.82 -2.92
N GLY A 249 21.11 26.28 -1.82
CA GLY A 249 20.95 27.65 -1.32
C GLY A 249 19.70 27.89 -0.46
N THR A 250 18.89 26.86 -0.21
CA THR A 250 17.83 26.92 0.82
C THR A 250 18.35 26.33 2.13
N ASP A 251 17.79 26.76 3.26
CA ASP A 251 18.09 26.15 4.56
C ASP A 251 17.20 24.93 4.80
N ASN A 252 17.72 23.98 5.58
CA ASN A 252 16.91 22.90 6.14
C ASN A 252 17.00 22.97 7.66
N MET A 253 15.85 23.01 8.31
CA MET A 253 15.72 23.03 9.76
C MET A 253 14.90 21.81 10.19
N VAL A 254 15.45 21.04 11.12
CA VAL A 254 14.81 19.84 11.64
C VAL A 254 14.85 19.86 13.16
N ASP A 255 13.70 19.66 13.79
CA ASP A 255 13.60 19.32 15.21
C ASP A 255 13.35 17.81 15.29
N ALA A 256 14.42 17.06 15.53
CA ALA A 256 14.41 15.61 15.47
C ALA A 256 13.53 14.97 16.55
N GLN A 257 13.42 15.60 17.72
CA GLN A 257 12.56 15.14 18.80
C GLN A 257 11.08 15.40 18.48
N LEU A 258 10.76 16.56 17.91
CA LEU A 258 9.41 16.88 17.47
C LEU A 258 8.97 15.94 16.34
N GLU A 259 9.83 15.67 15.36
CA GLU A 259 9.52 14.72 14.29
C GLU A 259 9.39 13.28 14.81
N LEU A 260 10.17 12.88 15.83
CA LEU A 260 9.98 11.59 16.52
C LEU A 260 8.61 11.52 17.18
N LYS A 261 8.22 12.56 17.93
CA LYS A 261 6.89 12.62 18.55
C LYS A 261 5.78 12.52 17.49
N LYS A 262 5.88 13.28 16.41
CA LYS A 262 4.91 13.22 15.29
C LYS A 262 4.83 11.83 14.68
N ARG A 263 5.96 11.14 14.54
CA ARG A 263 5.98 9.76 14.05
C ARG A 263 5.32 8.80 15.03
N ASP A 264 5.57 8.96 16.32
CA ASP A 264 4.93 8.15 17.37
C ASP A 264 3.42 8.39 17.45
N ASP A 265 2.97 9.64 17.35
CA ASP A 265 1.54 10.00 17.25
C ASP A 265 0.92 9.36 15.99
N PHE A 266 1.59 9.42 14.83
CA PHE A 266 1.12 8.79 13.61
C PHE A 266 1.02 7.26 13.73
N ILE A 267 2.01 6.60 14.34
CA ILE A 267 1.96 5.16 14.59
C ILE A 267 0.82 4.81 15.55
N HIS A 268 0.63 5.62 16.60
CA HIS A 268 -0.46 5.44 17.54
C HIS A 268 -1.81 5.54 16.83
N ASP A 269 -2.01 6.55 15.99
CA ASP A 269 -3.23 6.74 15.22
C ASP A 269 -3.50 5.54 14.29
N MET A 270 -2.50 5.06 13.54
CA MET A 270 -2.71 3.95 12.61
C MET A 270 -2.98 2.60 13.29
N PHE A 271 -2.66 2.50 14.58
CA PHE A 271 -2.98 1.33 15.40
C PHE A 271 -4.34 1.47 16.13
N ASN A 272 -4.98 2.65 16.13
CA ASN A 272 -6.17 2.92 16.95
C ASN A 272 -7.37 3.58 16.24
N LEU A 273 -7.17 4.32 15.14
CA LEU A 273 -8.25 4.99 14.40
C LEU A 273 -9.24 4.01 13.78
N ILE A 274 -8.75 2.85 13.37
CA ILE A 274 -9.53 1.65 13.09
C ILE A 274 -8.71 0.47 13.57
N ARG A 275 -9.31 -0.43 14.34
CA ARG A 275 -8.65 -1.66 14.77
C ARG A 275 -9.61 -2.82 14.77
N ILE A 276 -9.05 -4.01 14.59
CA ILE A 276 -9.77 -5.26 14.78
C ILE A 276 -9.34 -5.89 16.10
N GLU A 277 -10.23 -6.65 16.71
CA GLU A 277 -9.93 -7.47 17.88
C GLU A 277 -10.34 -8.90 17.55
N THR A 278 -9.39 -9.83 17.61
CA THR A 278 -9.59 -11.25 17.33
C THR A 278 -9.01 -12.11 18.47
N PRO A 279 -9.36 -13.40 18.56
CA PRO A 279 -8.73 -14.31 19.51
C PRO A 279 -7.22 -14.52 19.28
N GLU A 280 -6.70 -14.12 18.12
CA GLU A 280 -5.29 -14.31 17.74
C GLU A 280 -4.63 -12.98 17.39
N PRO A 281 -3.86 -12.36 18.32
CA PRO A 281 -3.28 -11.02 18.16
C PRO A 281 -2.42 -10.80 16.90
N ILE A 282 -1.97 -11.87 16.25
CA ILE A 282 -1.25 -11.79 14.98
C ILE A 282 -2.07 -11.12 13.88
N PHE A 283 -3.40 -11.31 13.87
CA PHE A 283 -4.27 -10.65 12.90
C PHE A 283 -4.46 -9.19 13.23
N ASP A 284 -4.67 -8.87 14.51
CA ASP A 284 -4.86 -7.50 15.02
C ASP A 284 -3.67 -6.62 14.67
N TYR A 285 -2.46 -7.07 15.02
CA TYR A 285 -1.25 -6.33 14.70
C TYR A 285 -0.88 -6.41 13.21
N GLY A 286 -1.15 -7.54 12.55
CA GLY A 286 -0.99 -7.63 11.09
C GLY A 286 -1.85 -6.60 10.35
N PHE A 287 -3.08 -6.38 10.81
CA PHE A 287 -3.98 -5.34 10.31
C PHE A 287 -3.38 -3.95 10.55
N SER A 288 -2.98 -3.64 11.78
CA SER A 288 -2.40 -2.32 12.11
C SER A 288 -1.11 -2.00 11.35
N HIS A 289 -0.21 -2.96 11.16
CA HIS A 289 1.00 -2.76 10.34
C HIS A 289 0.66 -2.46 8.87
N MET A 290 -0.31 -3.17 8.31
CA MET A 290 -0.72 -2.96 6.92
C MET A 290 -1.45 -1.61 6.74
N VAL A 291 -2.28 -1.20 7.70
CA VAL A 291 -2.89 0.14 7.75
C VAL A 291 -1.82 1.22 7.87
N LEU A 292 -0.80 1.01 8.72
CA LEU A 292 0.33 1.93 8.86
C LEU A 292 1.06 2.13 7.52
N ARG A 293 1.44 1.06 6.83
CA ARG A 293 2.14 1.15 5.54
C ARG A 293 1.30 1.82 4.46
N GLY A 294 0.03 1.45 4.37
CA GLY A 294 -0.89 2.07 3.42
C GLY A 294 -1.13 3.56 3.69
N SER A 295 -1.11 3.97 4.95
CA SER A 295 -1.44 5.36 5.33
C SER A 295 -0.24 6.31 5.30
N GLU A 296 0.99 5.81 5.44
CA GLU A 296 2.18 6.65 5.39
C GLU A 296 2.64 7.01 3.97
N SER A 297 2.23 6.23 2.96
CA SER A 297 2.59 6.46 1.56
C SER A 297 1.71 7.55 0.92
N ILE A 298 1.45 8.63 1.65
CA ILE A 298 0.74 9.83 1.21
C ILE A 298 1.74 10.98 1.17
N PHE A 299 1.88 11.59 0.00
CA PHE A 299 2.86 12.66 -0.21
C PHE A 299 2.17 14.00 -0.41
N ASP A 300 2.77 15.05 0.16
CA ASP A 300 2.36 16.43 -0.05
C ASP A 300 3.01 16.97 -1.31
N THR A 301 2.29 16.82 -2.41
CA THR A 301 2.69 17.17 -3.77
C THR A 301 2.11 18.53 -4.18
N LYS A 302 2.60 19.10 -5.29
CA LYS A 302 2.03 20.34 -5.82
C LYS A 302 0.52 20.26 -6.15
N ALA A 303 0.01 19.07 -6.49
CA ALA A 303 -1.40 18.85 -6.79
C ALA A 303 -2.21 18.46 -5.55
N GLY A 304 -1.65 18.66 -4.35
CA GLY A 304 -2.26 18.24 -3.09
C GLY A 304 -1.79 16.86 -2.65
N LEU A 305 -2.47 16.30 -1.66
CA LEU A 305 -2.11 15.01 -1.08
C LEU A 305 -2.37 13.88 -2.08
N MET A 306 -1.38 13.02 -2.30
CA MET A 306 -1.47 11.87 -3.21
C MET A 306 -0.95 10.62 -2.51
N HIS A 307 -1.82 9.62 -2.28
CA HIS A 307 -1.36 8.27 -1.93
C HIS A 307 -0.62 7.68 -3.13
N SER A 308 0.60 7.20 -2.96
CA SER A 308 1.41 6.61 -4.04
C SER A 308 1.72 5.13 -3.77
N PRO A 309 1.98 4.30 -4.79
CA PRO A 309 2.30 2.88 -4.57
C PRO A 309 3.56 2.64 -3.72
N GLY A 310 4.55 3.54 -3.84
CA GLY A 310 5.82 3.49 -3.13
C GLY A 310 6.91 2.75 -3.91
N GLY A 311 7.75 1.99 -3.23
CA GLY A 311 8.71 1.08 -3.85
C GLY A 311 9.91 1.77 -4.50
N GLY A 312 10.25 3.00 -4.07
CA GLY A 312 11.43 3.71 -4.54
C GLY A 312 11.32 4.41 -5.89
N VAL A 313 10.24 4.21 -6.66
CA VAL A 313 10.09 4.80 -8.01
C VAL A 313 8.73 5.43 -8.28
N TYR A 314 7.68 5.10 -7.54
CA TYR A 314 6.31 5.50 -7.91
C TYR A 314 5.78 6.70 -7.11
N TYR A 315 6.68 7.52 -6.54
CA TYR A 315 6.27 8.65 -5.69
C TYR A 315 5.74 9.84 -6.49
N GLY A 316 4.65 10.45 -6.02
CA GLY A 316 3.99 11.54 -6.72
C GLY A 316 3.26 11.06 -7.99
N ALA A 317 2.88 9.79 -8.03
CA ALA A 317 2.12 9.19 -9.10
C ALA A 317 1.00 8.31 -8.53
N ILE A 318 -0.10 8.24 -9.27
CA ILE A 318 -1.32 7.52 -8.91
C ILE A 318 -1.78 6.68 -10.09
N TRP A 319 -2.39 5.54 -9.78
CA TRP A 319 -3.01 4.63 -10.72
C TRP A 319 -4.46 4.39 -10.32
N THR A 320 -5.33 4.23 -11.31
CA THR A 320 -6.76 4.11 -11.06
C THR A 320 -7.10 2.88 -10.19
N ASN A 321 -6.42 1.75 -10.40
CA ASN A 321 -6.60 0.55 -9.59
C ASN A 321 -6.03 0.75 -8.17
N ASP A 322 -4.79 1.21 -8.04
CA ASP A 322 -4.13 1.30 -6.72
C ASP A 322 -4.82 2.30 -5.78
N GLN A 323 -5.18 3.48 -6.28
CA GLN A 323 -5.76 4.53 -5.44
C GLN A 323 -7.28 4.51 -5.42
N VAL A 324 -7.95 4.43 -6.57
CA VAL A 324 -9.42 4.60 -6.60
C VAL A 324 -10.12 3.27 -6.32
N GLU A 325 -9.66 2.16 -6.89
CA GLU A 325 -10.28 0.86 -6.67
C GLU A 325 -9.90 0.24 -5.31
N TYR A 326 -8.62 0.27 -4.94
CA TYR A 326 -8.14 -0.44 -3.75
C TYR A 326 -8.22 0.40 -2.47
N SER A 327 -7.48 1.51 -2.39
CA SER A 327 -7.25 2.19 -1.11
C SER A 327 -8.31 3.22 -0.74
N THR A 328 -8.86 3.95 -1.71
CA THR A 328 -9.89 4.97 -1.48
C THR A 328 -11.12 4.42 -0.74
N PRO A 329 -11.72 3.26 -1.14
CA PRO A 329 -12.85 2.70 -0.40
C PRO A 329 -12.53 2.43 1.06
N PHE A 330 -11.31 1.98 1.38
CA PHE A 330 -10.88 1.77 2.76
C PHE A 330 -10.73 3.08 3.54
N PHE A 331 -10.12 4.11 2.94
CA PHE A 331 -9.98 5.41 3.59
C PHE A 331 -11.31 6.06 3.94
N ALA A 332 -12.40 5.72 3.24
CA ALA A 332 -13.74 6.19 3.59
C ALA A 332 -14.20 5.71 4.97
N TYR A 333 -13.71 4.55 5.43
CA TYR A 333 -14.10 3.97 6.72
C TYR A 333 -12.97 3.77 7.74
N SER A 334 -11.78 4.30 7.46
CA SER A 334 -10.61 4.16 8.34
C SER A 334 -10.52 5.19 9.48
N GLY A 335 -11.36 6.23 9.46
CA GLY A 335 -11.25 7.37 10.38
C GLY A 335 -10.05 8.30 10.12
N TYR A 336 -9.20 7.99 9.14
CA TYR A 336 -8.00 8.77 8.86
C TYR A 336 -8.30 9.97 7.96
N ALA A 337 -8.45 11.16 8.55
CA ALA A 337 -8.82 12.39 7.85
C ALA A 337 -7.89 12.74 6.67
N THR A 338 -6.58 12.51 6.80
CA THR A 338 -5.63 12.73 5.71
C THR A 338 -5.83 11.72 4.56
N GLY A 339 -6.15 10.46 4.88
CA GLY A 339 -6.54 9.44 3.91
C GLY A 339 -7.81 9.82 3.13
N ILE A 340 -8.81 10.40 3.80
CA ILE A 340 -10.03 10.90 3.16
C ILE A 340 -9.72 12.09 2.24
N LYS A 341 -8.90 13.05 2.70
CA LYS A 341 -8.48 14.21 1.91
C LYS A 341 -7.72 13.81 0.65
N GLN A 342 -6.77 12.87 0.75
CA GLN A 342 -6.03 12.41 -0.42
C GLN A 342 -6.95 11.66 -1.40
N ALA A 343 -7.89 10.84 -0.90
CA ALA A 343 -8.81 10.10 -1.75
C ALA A 343 -9.67 11.04 -2.61
N LEU A 344 -10.21 12.10 -1.99
CA LEU A 344 -10.93 13.17 -2.71
C LEU A 344 -10.06 13.86 -3.75
N ASN A 345 -8.82 14.20 -3.39
CA ASN A 345 -7.89 14.84 -4.29
C ASN A 345 -7.58 13.97 -5.52
N VAL A 346 -7.26 12.69 -5.30
CA VAL A 346 -6.98 11.73 -6.35
C VAL A 346 -8.18 11.51 -7.27
N MET A 347 -9.39 11.38 -6.72
CA MET A 347 -10.59 11.26 -7.55
C MET A 347 -10.84 12.50 -8.41
N ARG A 348 -10.59 13.71 -7.88
CA ARG A 348 -10.72 14.97 -8.62
C ARG A 348 -9.67 15.12 -9.71
N LEU A 349 -8.43 14.67 -9.46
CA LEU A 349 -7.37 14.65 -10.48
C LEU A 349 -7.72 13.75 -11.66
N PHE A 350 -8.22 12.53 -11.41
CA PHE A 350 -8.69 11.69 -12.51
C PHE A 350 -9.94 12.27 -13.19
N ALA A 351 -10.83 12.92 -12.44
CA ALA A 351 -12.02 13.55 -13.00
C ALA A 351 -11.68 14.72 -13.93
N SER A 352 -10.60 15.47 -13.70
CA SER A 352 -10.16 16.54 -14.61
C SER A 352 -9.74 16.03 -15.99
N GLU A 353 -9.41 14.74 -16.09
CA GLU A 353 -9.03 14.06 -17.35
C GLU A 353 -10.23 13.38 -18.06
N ILE A 354 -11.45 13.52 -17.54
CA ILE A 354 -12.66 13.01 -18.21
C ILE A 354 -12.81 13.67 -19.59
N ASP A 355 -13.12 12.85 -20.59
CA ASP A 355 -13.32 13.32 -21.97
C ASP A 355 -14.61 14.16 -22.11
N CYS A 356 -14.45 15.46 -21.98
CA CYS A 356 -15.52 16.46 -22.06
C CYS A 356 -15.85 16.91 -23.49
N ARG A 357 -15.24 16.31 -24.53
CA ARG A 357 -15.59 16.62 -25.92
C ARG A 357 -17.03 16.23 -26.25
N ILE A 358 -17.67 17.00 -27.13
CA ILE A 358 -19.02 16.72 -27.63
C ILE A 358 -18.94 15.60 -28.68
N LEU A 359 -18.82 14.37 -28.20
CA LEU A 359 -18.75 13.16 -29.01
C LEU A 359 -19.76 12.14 -28.47
N PRO A 360 -20.32 11.26 -29.33
CA PRO A 360 -21.03 10.08 -28.85
C PRO A 360 -20.16 9.31 -27.86
N ILE A 361 -20.74 8.84 -26.74
CA ILE A 361 -20.00 8.19 -25.63
C ILE A 361 -19.08 7.05 -26.12
N LYS A 362 -19.51 6.28 -27.14
CA LYS A 362 -18.71 5.23 -27.77
C LYS A 362 -17.39 5.72 -28.40
N LYS A 363 -17.29 7.00 -28.77
CA LYS A 363 -16.10 7.63 -29.35
C LYS A 363 -15.26 8.38 -28.32
N LYS A 364 -15.74 8.49 -27.07
CA LYS A 364 -14.97 9.11 -25.98
C LYS A 364 -13.89 8.18 -25.46
N LYS A 365 -12.86 8.77 -24.86
CA LYS A 365 -11.75 8.06 -24.22
C LYS A 365 -12.11 7.60 -22.80
N PRO A 366 -11.53 6.48 -22.32
CA PRO A 366 -11.62 6.15 -20.91
C PRO A 366 -10.89 7.19 -20.05
N ILE A 367 -11.13 7.16 -18.74
CA ILE A 367 -10.24 7.81 -17.75
C ILE A 367 -8.84 7.22 -17.92
N PRO A 368 -7.77 8.02 -17.84
CA PRO A 368 -6.40 7.51 -17.98
C PRO A 368 -6.05 6.50 -16.88
N CYS A 369 -5.10 5.61 -17.16
CA CYS A 369 -4.67 4.63 -16.17
C CYS A 369 -3.82 5.23 -15.04
N SER A 370 -3.08 6.32 -15.31
CA SER A 370 -2.23 6.97 -14.32
C SER A 370 -2.08 8.48 -14.53
N ILE A 371 -1.99 9.20 -13.41
CA ILE A 371 -1.53 10.59 -13.34
C ILE A 371 -0.23 10.60 -12.55
N ALA A 372 0.80 11.21 -13.10
CA ALA A 372 2.18 11.16 -12.64
C ALA A 372 2.78 12.57 -12.49
N CYS A 373 4.02 12.61 -12.02
CA CYS A 373 4.79 13.85 -11.89
C CYS A 373 4.05 14.89 -11.05
N GLU A 374 3.48 14.47 -9.92
CA GLU A 374 2.69 15.30 -9.01
C GLU A 374 1.47 15.96 -9.68
N GLY A 375 0.90 15.35 -10.72
CA GLY A 375 -0.25 15.90 -11.45
C GLY A 375 0.06 16.57 -12.79
N ASP A 376 1.34 16.70 -13.19
CA ASP A 376 1.70 17.37 -14.46
C ASP A 376 1.61 16.47 -15.69
N ALA A 377 1.53 15.15 -15.50
CA ALA A 377 1.62 14.21 -16.60
C ALA A 377 0.53 13.15 -16.51
N VAL A 378 -0.08 12.84 -17.64
CA VAL A 378 -0.90 11.64 -17.80
C VAL A 378 -0.04 10.57 -18.45
N TRP A 379 -0.03 9.38 -17.84
CA TRP A 379 0.52 8.19 -18.48
C TRP A 379 -0.64 7.25 -18.79
N ASP A 380 -0.67 6.75 -20.03
CA ASP A 380 -1.73 5.88 -20.49
C ASP A 380 -1.17 4.73 -21.34
N LEU A 381 -1.79 3.57 -21.22
CA LEU A 381 -1.47 2.40 -22.04
C LEU A 381 -2.41 2.37 -23.24
N PRO A 382 -1.91 2.16 -24.48
CA PRO A 382 -2.79 2.03 -25.63
C PRO A 382 -3.80 0.88 -25.45
N GLY A 383 -5.09 1.22 -25.44
CA GLY A 383 -6.20 0.27 -25.28
C GLY A 383 -7.16 0.72 -24.19
N ASP A 384 -8.00 -0.20 -23.73
CA ASP A 384 -8.92 -0.02 -22.61
C ASP A 384 -8.57 -1.02 -21.50
N ARG A 385 -8.03 -0.53 -20.38
CA ARG A 385 -7.65 -1.31 -19.19
C ARG A 385 -8.83 -1.65 -18.29
N GLY A 386 -9.96 -0.98 -18.47
CA GLY A 386 -11.07 -0.97 -17.54
C GLY A 386 -11.01 0.15 -16.48
N ASP A 387 -10.23 1.21 -16.70
CA ASP A 387 -10.01 2.27 -15.72
C ASP A 387 -11.31 3.03 -15.39
N CYS A 388 -12.24 3.19 -16.34
CA CYS A 388 -13.57 3.74 -16.03
C CYS A 388 -14.32 2.86 -15.01
N GLN A 389 -14.23 1.53 -15.12
CA GLN A 389 -14.89 0.63 -14.17
C GLN A 389 -14.21 0.68 -12.79
N MET A 390 -12.88 0.69 -12.75
CA MET A 390 -12.09 0.84 -11.51
C MET A 390 -12.43 2.15 -10.80
N TYR A 391 -12.39 3.27 -11.53
CA TYR A 391 -12.70 4.59 -11.01
C TYR A 391 -14.16 4.66 -10.53
N GLY A 392 -15.10 4.27 -11.40
CA GLY A 392 -16.53 4.35 -11.10
C GLY A 392 -16.90 3.52 -9.88
N TYR A 393 -16.42 2.28 -9.79
CA TYR A 393 -16.63 1.40 -8.64
C TYR A 393 -16.09 2.04 -7.36
N GLY A 394 -14.83 2.48 -7.36
CA GLY A 394 -14.17 3.06 -6.19
C GLY A 394 -14.83 4.35 -5.71
N ALA A 395 -15.10 5.28 -6.65
CA ALA A 395 -15.76 6.54 -6.35
C ALA A 395 -17.20 6.35 -5.84
N ALA A 396 -17.94 5.39 -6.40
CA ALA A 396 -19.29 5.09 -5.93
C ALA A 396 -19.27 4.53 -4.49
N ARG A 397 -18.36 3.59 -4.21
CA ARG A 397 -18.16 3.01 -2.87
C ARG A 397 -17.77 4.05 -1.84
N PHE A 398 -16.87 4.94 -2.21
CA PHE A 398 -16.40 6.02 -1.37
C PHE A 398 -17.54 6.98 -1.04
N ALA A 399 -18.25 7.48 -2.05
CA ALA A 399 -19.37 8.40 -1.89
C ALA A 399 -20.46 7.83 -0.97
N LEU A 400 -20.86 6.58 -1.21
CA LEU A 400 -21.87 5.90 -0.39
C LEU A 400 -21.39 5.72 1.06
N THR A 401 -20.15 5.27 1.25
CA THR A 401 -19.57 5.09 2.61
C THR A 401 -19.46 6.40 3.36
N CYS A 402 -19.11 7.50 2.70
CA CYS A 402 -19.06 8.80 3.36
C CYS A 402 -20.45 9.30 3.79
N GLY A 403 -21.52 8.90 3.09
CA GLY A 403 -22.91 9.27 3.41
C GLY A 403 -23.26 10.75 3.26
N LYS A 404 -22.36 11.57 2.70
CA LYS A 404 -22.58 13.03 2.55
C LYS A 404 -23.21 13.35 1.21
N ARG A 405 -24.45 13.85 1.22
CA ARG A 405 -25.23 14.13 -0.01
C ARG A 405 -24.51 15.07 -0.99
N GLU A 406 -23.89 16.14 -0.49
CA GLU A 406 -23.16 17.10 -1.33
C GLU A 406 -21.98 16.44 -2.06
N LEU A 407 -21.17 15.69 -1.31
CA LEU A 407 -20.05 14.92 -1.87
C LEU A 407 -20.54 13.84 -2.84
N ALA A 408 -21.62 13.14 -2.50
CA ALA A 408 -22.22 12.15 -3.37
C ALA A 408 -22.70 12.77 -4.69
N THR A 409 -23.28 13.97 -4.63
CA THR A 409 -23.71 14.73 -5.83
C THR A 409 -22.53 15.07 -6.72
N GLU A 410 -21.43 15.57 -6.14
CA GLU A 410 -20.20 15.87 -6.88
C GLU A 410 -19.66 14.62 -7.58
N LEU A 411 -19.42 13.54 -6.82
CA LEU A 411 -18.82 12.32 -7.35
C LEU A 411 -19.75 11.57 -8.31
N TYR A 412 -21.07 11.67 -8.15
CA TYR A 412 -22.03 11.02 -9.04
C TYR A 412 -21.91 11.50 -10.49
N ALA A 413 -21.54 12.77 -10.73
CA ALA A 413 -21.28 13.26 -12.08
C ALA A 413 -20.17 12.45 -12.79
N TYR A 414 -19.11 12.11 -12.05
CA TYR A 414 -17.99 11.32 -12.56
C TYR A 414 -18.34 9.83 -12.66
N VAL A 415 -19.01 9.29 -11.65
CA VAL A 415 -19.52 7.91 -11.64
C VAL A 415 -20.46 7.67 -12.83
N LYS A 416 -21.35 8.63 -13.12
CA LYS A 416 -22.27 8.57 -14.26
C LYS A 416 -21.52 8.50 -15.59
N TYR A 417 -20.47 9.30 -15.76
CA TYR A 417 -19.62 9.19 -16.96
C TYR A 417 -19.06 7.76 -17.12
N CYS A 418 -18.55 7.18 -16.05
CA CYS A 418 -18.02 5.81 -16.06
C CYS A 418 -19.09 4.77 -16.37
N ILE A 419 -20.31 4.93 -15.84
CA ILE A 419 -21.46 4.06 -16.14
C ILE A 419 -21.84 4.16 -17.62
N ASP A 420 -22.02 5.38 -18.14
CA ASP A 420 -22.40 5.61 -19.54
C ASP A 420 -21.30 5.07 -20.48
N PHE A 421 -20.02 5.27 -20.13
CA PHE A 421 -18.90 4.67 -20.85
C PHE A 421 -18.98 3.15 -20.83
N THR A 422 -19.18 2.54 -19.67
CA THR A 422 -19.31 1.08 -19.50
C THR A 422 -20.42 0.50 -20.37
N ILE A 423 -21.62 1.06 -20.30
CA ILE A 423 -22.78 0.63 -21.10
C ILE A 423 -22.45 0.71 -22.60
N SER A 424 -21.73 1.76 -23.01
CA SER A 424 -21.34 1.95 -24.40
C SER A 424 -20.37 0.89 -24.94
N ARG A 425 -19.64 0.19 -24.05
CA ARG A 425 -18.66 -0.87 -24.34
C ARG A 425 -19.25 -2.28 -24.32
N ARG A 426 -20.56 -2.42 -24.14
CA ARG A 426 -21.23 -3.72 -24.22
C ARG A 426 -21.11 -4.31 -25.63
N ASN A 427 -20.64 -5.55 -25.74
CA ASN A 427 -20.57 -6.27 -27.01
C ASN A 427 -21.82 -7.11 -27.28
N SER A 428 -21.84 -7.82 -28.42
CA SER A 428 -22.97 -8.68 -28.83
C SER A 428 -23.21 -9.91 -27.95
N LYS A 429 -22.29 -10.22 -27.03
CA LYS A 429 -22.43 -11.27 -26.01
C LYS A 429 -22.82 -10.71 -24.64
N GLY A 430 -23.15 -9.42 -24.58
CA GLY A 430 -23.63 -8.77 -23.36
C GLY A 430 -22.56 -8.38 -22.35
N VAL A 431 -21.28 -8.73 -22.58
CA VAL A 431 -20.14 -8.38 -21.72
C VAL A 431 -19.45 -7.09 -22.18
N ILE A 432 -18.75 -6.43 -21.27
CA ILE A 432 -18.01 -5.18 -21.48
C ILE A 432 -16.66 -5.47 -22.13
N THR A 433 -16.36 -4.77 -23.23
CA THR A 433 -15.06 -4.87 -23.91
C THR A 433 -13.99 -4.13 -23.14
N SER A 434 -12.82 -4.76 -23.01
CA SER A 434 -11.57 -4.19 -22.51
C SER A 434 -10.46 -5.09 -23.03
N ASP A 435 -9.52 -4.51 -23.78
CA ASP A 435 -8.47 -5.24 -24.51
C ASP A 435 -7.11 -5.22 -23.80
N LYS A 436 -7.07 -4.57 -22.63
CA LYS A 436 -6.00 -4.61 -21.62
C LYS A 436 -6.58 -5.03 -20.28
N ASP A 437 -5.73 -5.11 -19.26
CA ASP A 437 -6.13 -5.32 -17.87
C ASP A 437 -5.18 -4.57 -16.93
N GLU A 438 -5.50 -4.56 -15.64
CA GLU A 438 -4.69 -3.89 -14.60
C GLU A 438 -3.23 -4.38 -14.52
N LEU A 439 -2.88 -5.47 -15.19
CA LEU A 439 -1.52 -5.98 -15.25
C LEU A 439 -0.72 -5.32 -16.39
N GLU A 440 -1.21 -4.22 -16.95
CA GLU A 440 -0.45 -3.32 -17.81
C GLU A 440 0.13 -4.01 -19.07
N GLY A 441 -0.59 -5.03 -19.57
CA GLY A 441 -0.16 -5.81 -20.74
C GLY A 441 0.92 -6.85 -20.47
N ARG A 442 1.30 -7.10 -19.20
CA ARG A 442 2.18 -8.22 -18.81
C ARG A 442 1.59 -9.58 -19.17
N PHE A 443 0.25 -9.66 -19.25
CA PHE A 443 -0.48 -10.87 -19.61
C PHE A 443 -1.57 -10.57 -20.63
N LEU A 444 -2.00 -11.61 -21.35
CA LEU A 444 -3.12 -11.49 -22.29
C LEU A 444 -4.43 -11.24 -21.52
N ALA A 445 -5.21 -10.28 -22.01
CA ALA A 445 -6.53 -9.92 -21.48
C ALA A 445 -7.70 -10.27 -22.44
N GLY A 446 -7.40 -10.62 -23.70
CA GLY A 446 -8.43 -10.84 -24.72
C GLY A 446 -9.07 -9.54 -25.20
N LYS A 447 -10.33 -9.59 -25.66
CA LYS A 447 -11.12 -8.41 -26.06
C LYS A 447 -12.15 -7.97 -25.00
N ALA A 448 -12.32 -8.80 -23.98
CA ALA A 448 -13.16 -8.62 -22.81
C ALA A 448 -12.60 -9.58 -21.76
N ASN A 449 -12.31 -9.05 -20.57
CA ASN A 449 -11.71 -9.80 -19.48
C ASN A 449 -12.67 -9.88 -18.27
N LEU A 450 -12.47 -10.89 -17.43
CA LEU A 450 -13.32 -11.19 -16.28
C LEU A 450 -13.31 -10.06 -15.25
N PHE A 451 -12.14 -9.47 -14.97
CA PHE A 451 -11.96 -8.46 -13.92
C PHE A 451 -12.78 -7.20 -14.21
N THR A 452 -12.62 -6.61 -15.41
CA THR A 452 -13.39 -5.43 -15.84
C THR A 452 -14.89 -5.69 -15.80
N ASN A 453 -15.34 -6.91 -16.14
CA ASN A 453 -16.76 -7.25 -16.12
C ASN A 453 -17.31 -7.43 -14.69
N CYS A 454 -16.50 -7.91 -13.75
CA CYS A 454 -16.87 -7.96 -12.33
C CYS A 454 -16.99 -6.53 -11.75
N LEU A 455 -16.01 -5.66 -12.02
CA LEU A 455 -16.06 -4.27 -11.59
C LEU A 455 -17.21 -3.50 -12.24
N ALA A 456 -17.49 -3.74 -13.52
CA ALA A 456 -18.65 -3.16 -14.20
C ALA A 456 -19.96 -3.57 -13.52
N TYR A 457 -20.10 -4.84 -13.15
CA TYR A 457 -21.28 -5.32 -12.42
C TYR A 457 -21.45 -4.60 -11.09
N ASP A 458 -20.40 -4.51 -10.27
CA ASP A 458 -20.53 -3.87 -8.94
C ASP A 458 -20.60 -2.34 -9.00
N LEU A 459 -20.06 -1.72 -10.07
CA LEU A 459 -20.29 -0.32 -10.42
C LEU A 459 -21.78 -0.06 -10.68
N MET A 460 -22.46 -0.92 -11.44
CA MET A 460 -23.90 -0.74 -11.71
C MET A 460 -24.73 -0.86 -10.44
N LEU A 461 -24.40 -1.79 -9.54
CA LEU A 461 -25.07 -1.92 -8.24
C LEU A 461 -24.87 -0.67 -7.36
N SER A 462 -23.62 -0.22 -7.23
CA SER A 462 -23.28 0.95 -6.40
C SER A 462 -23.83 2.25 -7.01
N GLY A 463 -23.79 2.35 -8.34
CA GLY A 463 -24.36 3.46 -9.11
C GLY A 463 -25.87 3.53 -8.97
N ALA A 464 -26.57 2.39 -8.94
CA ALA A 464 -28.02 2.36 -8.70
C ALA A 464 -28.38 2.88 -7.30
N MET A 465 -27.60 2.49 -6.27
CA MET A 465 -27.78 3.00 -4.90
C MET A 465 -27.59 4.52 -4.83
N LEU A 466 -26.53 5.04 -5.45
CA LEU A 466 -26.29 6.49 -5.51
C LEU A 466 -27.38 7.23 -6.28
N ALA A 467 -27.75 6.74 -7.46
CA ALA A 467 -28.76 7.35 -8.31
C ALA A 467 -30.09 7.49 -7.55
N ARG A 468 -30.55 6.40 -6.91
CA ARG A 468 -31.77 6.39 -6.11
C ARG A 468 -31.73 7.43 -5.00
N ASP A 469 -30.68 7.41 -4.18
CA ASP A 469 -30.60 8.31 -3.02
C ASP A 469 -30.44 9.78 -3.44
N LEU A 470 -29.91 10.06 -4.64
CA LEU A 470 -29.84 11.39 -5.23
C LEU A 470 -31.12 11.82 -5.97
N GLY A 471 -32.13 10.96 -6.09
CA GLY A 471 -33.42 11.27 -6.73
C GLY A 471 -33.50 10.96 -8.24
N TYR A 472 -32.56 10.15 -8.76
CA TYR A 472 -32.52 9.67 -10.15
C TYR A 472 -33.09 8.24 -10.24
N ASP A 473 -34.36 8.06 -9.87
CA ASP A 473 -34.98 6.72 -9.74
C ASP A 473 -35.02 5.94 -11.06
N LYS A 474 -35.20 6.64 -12.19
CA LYS A 474 -35.21 6.02 -13.52
C LYS A 474 -33.84 5.40 -13.83
N GLU A 475 -32.77 6.19 -13.68
CA GLU A 475 -31.40 5.73 -13.86
C GLU A 475 -31.08 4.59 -12.89
N ALA A 476 -31.50 4.67 -11.63
CA ALA A 476 -31.31 3.61 -10.66
C ALA A 476 -31.95 2.28 -11.11
N GLY A 477 -33.16 2.32 -11.66
CA GLY A 477 -33.83 1.17 -12.24
C GLY A 477 -33.10 0.60 -13.46
N GLU A 478 -32.67 1.47 -14.38
CA GLU A 478 -31.90 1.07 -15.57
C GLU A 478 -30.57 0.41 -15.20
N TYR A 479 -29.86 0.94 -14.21
CA TYR A 479 -28.58 0.39 -13.72
C TYR A 479 -28.78 -0.97 -13.05
N SER A 480 -29.85 -1.13 -12.27
CA SER A 480 -30.19 -2.41 -11.63
C SER A 480 -30.48 -3.50 -12.67
N ILE A 481 -31.31 -3.19 -13.67
CA ILE A 481 -31.62 -4.11 -14.78
C ILE A 481 -30.35 -4.46 -15.57
N PHE A 482 -29.49 -3.47 -15.84
CA PHE A 482 -28.23 -3.72 -16.54
C PHE A 482 -27.30 -4.64 -15.74
N ALA A 483 -27.22 -4.47 -14.41
CA ALA A 483 -26.42 -5.31 -13.54
C ALA A 483 -26.85 -6.78 -13.62
N GLU A 484 -28.15 -7.06 -13.55
CA GLU A 484 -28.69 -8.43 -13.69
C GLU A 484 -28.36 -9.05 -15.05
N GLN A 485 -28.57 -8.29 -16.13
CA GLN A 485 -28.23 -8.75 -17.48
C GLN A 485 -26.72 -9.01 -17.64
N LEU A 486 -25.89 -8.16 -17.05
CA LEU A 486 -24.43 -8.31 -17.11
C LEU A 486 -23.97 -9.52 -16.30
N LYS A 487 -24.55 -9.80 -15.12
CA LYS A 487 -24.29 -11.01 -14.34
C LYS A 487 -24.52 -12.26 -15.18
N ASN A 488 -25.68 -12.37 -15.83
CA ASN A 488 -26.02 -13.51 -16.68
C ASN A 488 -25.03 -13.64 -17.86
N SER A 489 -24.72 -12.52 -18.52
CA SER A 489 -23.77 -12.49 -19.64
C SER A 489 -22.34 -12.90 -19.19
N LEU A 490 -21.93 -12.49 -17.99
CA LEU A 490 -20.64 -12.84 -17.39
C LEU A 490 -20.56 -14.35 -17.13
N LEU A 491 -21.59 -14.92 -16.48
CA LEU A 491 -21.67 -16.35 -16.21
C LEU A 491 -21.62 -17.17 -17.51
N GLU A 492 -22.37 -16.78 -18.54
CA GLU A 492 -22.36 -17.47 -19.84
C GLU A 492 -21.00 -17.36 -20.55
N TYR A 493 -20.38 -16.17 -20.53
CA TYR A 493 -19.19 -15.91 -21.33
C TYR A 493 -17.90 -16.46 -20.70
N PHE A 494 -17.79 -16.41 -19.37
CA PHE A 494 -16.55 -16.73 -18.64
C PHE A 494 -16.58 -18.07 -17.91
N SER A 495 -17.73 -18.70 -17.66
CA SER A 495 -17.74 -20.05 -17.08
C SER A 495 -17.13 -21.05 -18.06
N PHE A 496 -16.19 -21.86 -17.58
CA PHE A 496 -15.49 -22.86 -18.40
C PHE A 496 -14.87 -23.97 -17.54
N ASN A 497 -14.41 -25.08 -18.11
CA ASN A 497 -13.51 -25.99 -17.40
C ASN A 497 -12.06 -25.56 -17.71
N VAL A 498 -11.32 -25.10 -16.70
CA VAL A 498 -9.96 -24.58 -16.88
C VAL A 498 -8.98 -25.49 -16.14
N GLU A 499 -8.22 -26.25 -16.91
CA GLU A 499 -7.19 -27.16 -16.38
C GLU A 499 -7.70 -28.17 -15.34
N GLY A 500 -8.94 -28.64 -15.51
CA GLY A 500 -9.59 -29.64 -14.67
C GLY A 500 -10.60 -29.07 -13.67
N TYR A 501 -10.67 -27.75 -13.50
CA TYR A 501 -11.55 -27.10 -12.53
C TYR A 501 -12.74 -26.46 -13.23
N ASP A 502 -13.94 -26.66 -12.69
CA ASP A 502 -15.12 -25.95 -13.13
C ASP A 502 -15.13 -24.52 -12.56
N THR A 503 -14.25 -23.67 -13.10
CA THR A 503 -14.03 -22.27 -12.71
C THR A 503 -14.00 -21.29 -13.89
N PHE A 504 -13.84 -20.00 -13.68
CA PHE A 504 -13.88 -19.02 -14.75
C PHE A 504 -12.62 -19.06 -15.63
N ARG A 505 -12.77 -18.86 -16.93
CA ARG A 505 -11.64 -18.46 -17.79
C ARG A 505 -11.53 -16.93 -17.78
N TYR A 506 -10.31 -16.40 -17.73
CA TYR A 506 -10.11 -14.95 -17.66
C TYR A 506 -10.59 -14.18 -18.90
N TYR A 507 -10.50 -14.78 -20.10
CA TYR A 507 -11.06 -14.29 -21.36
C TYR A 507 -11.45 -15.48 -22.26
N LYS A 508 -12.23 -15.24 -23.32
CA LYS A 508 -12.89 -16.29 -24.14
C LYS A 508 -11.98 -17.44 -24.60
N SER A 509 -10.79 -17.12 -25.10
CA SER A 509 -9.82 -18.13 -25.59
C SER A 509 -8.83 -18.59 -24.52
N ASN A 510 -8.88 -18.07 -23.29
CA ASN A 510 -8.01 -18.50 -22.22
C ASN A 510 -8.29 -19.96 -21.82
N ARG A 511 -7.22 -20.74 -21.62
CA ARG A 511 -7.27 -22.15 -21.20
C ARG A 511 -6.36 -22.46 -20.01
N LYS A 512 -5.70 -21.44 -19.47
CA LYS A 512 -4.76 -21.55 -18.34
C LYS A 512 -5.33 -20.83 -17.13
N LEU A 513 -5.14 -21.40 -15.94
CA LEU A 513 -5.57 -20.74 -14.71
C LEU A 513 -4.87 -19.37 -14.57
N ARG A 514 -5.63 -18.39 -14.11
CA ARG A 514 -5.20 -17.04 -13.72
C ARG A 514 -5.73 -16.80 -12.31
N SER A 515 -4.97 -16.15 -11.43
CA SER A 515 -5.46 -15.91 -10.06
C SER A 515 -6.66 -14.96 -9.99
N TRP A 516 -6.93 -14.20 -11.05
CA TRP A 516 -8.09 -13.32 -11.22
C TRP A 516 -9.44 -14.05 -11.37
N ILE A 517 -9.45 -15.38 -11.38
CA ILE A 517 -10.70 -16.16 -11.32
C ILE A 517 -11.47 -15.96 -10.00
N CYS A 518 -10.84 -15.36 -8.98
CA CYS A 518 -11.47 -14.99 -7.72
C CYS A 518 -12.49 -13.84 -7.83
N MET A 519 -12.39 -12.98 -8.86
CA MET A 519 -13.13 -11.72 -8.91
C MET A 519 -14.65 -11.83 -8.82
N PRO A 520 -15.32 -12.85 -9.40
CA PRO A 520 -16.75 -13.04 -9.21
C PRO A 520 -17.15 -13.07 -7.73
N MET A 521 -16.40 -13.80 -6.89
CA MET A 521 -16.66 -13.87 -5.45
C MET A 521 -16.47 -12.51 -4.76
N CYS A 522 -15.48 -11.72 -5.19
CA CYS A 522 -15.24 -10.36 -4.68
C CYS A 522 -16.39 -9.38 -4.94
N VAL A 523 -17.32 -9.71 -5.84
CA VAL A 523 -18.51 -8.91 -6.16
C VAL A 523 -19.82 -9.63 -5.84
N GLY A 524 -19.77 -10.75 -5.11
CA GLY A 524 -20.93 -11.52 -4.68
C GLY A 524 -21.54 -12.44 -5.75
N ILE A 525 -20.78 -12.78 -6.79
CA ILE A 525 -21.13 -13.81 -7.77
C ILE A 525 -20.45 -15.11 -7.32
N ASN A 526 -21.19 -15.91 -6.55
CA ASN A 526 -20.67 -17.10 -5.85
C ASN A 526 -20.88 -18.40 -6.63
N GLU A 527 -21.47 -18.34 -7.82
CA GLU A 527 -21.56 -19.48 -8.72
C GLU A 527 -20.15 -20.05 -8.97
N ARG A 528 -19.98 -21.37 -8.77
CA ARG A 528 -18.70 -22.09 -8.99
C ARG A 528 -17.57 -21.76 -8.02
N SER A 529 -17.91 -21.20 -6.84
CA SER A 529 -16.92 -20.83 -5.81
C SER A 529 -16.07 -22.00 -5.34
N GLU A 530 -16.66 -23.18 -5.10
CA GLU A 530 -15.95 -24.36 -4.60
C GLU A 530 -14.76 -24.73 -5.48
N ASP A 531 -15.01 -25.00 -6.77
CA ASP A 531 -13.96 -25.33 -7.74
C ASP A 531 -13.01 -24.18 -8.02
N THR A 532 -13.48 -22.94 -7.90
CA THR A 532 -12.64 -21.75 -8.02
C THR A 532 -11.64 -21.66 -6.86
N ILE A 533 -12.07 -21.91 -5.64
CA ILE A 533 -11.23 -21.93 -4.43
C ILE A 533 -10.23 -23.09 -4.51
N ASN A 534 -10.67 -24.28 -4.93
CA ASN A 534 -9.79 -25.41 -5.18
C ASN A 534 -8.72 -25.08 -6.24
N ALA A 535 -9.08 -24.37 -7.31
CA ALA A 535 -8.13 -23.93 -8.33
C ALA A 535 -7.15 -22.87 -7.81
N LEU A 536 -7.63 -21.88 -7.03
CA LEU A 536 -6.85 -20.78 -6.48
C LEU A 536 -5.78 -21.27 -5.51
N TYR A 537 -6.16 -22.16 -4.58
CA TYR A 537 -5.28 -22.65 -3.52
C TYR A 537 -4.62 -23.99 -3.84
N GLY A 538 -4.84 -24.53 -5.04
CA GLY A 538 -4.11 -25.69 -5.56
C GLY A 538 -2.67 -25.36 -5.97
N GLU A 539 -1.84 -26.40 -6.09
CA GLU A 539 -0.39 -26.32 -6.34
C GLU A 539 0.00 -25.57 -7.63
N LYS A 540 -0.92 -25.44 -8.58
CA LYS A 540 -0.71 -24.71 -9.83
C LYS A 540 -0.58 -23.21 -9.60
N LEU A 541 -1.28 -22.65 -8.61
CA LEU A 541 -1.33 -21.21 -8.35
C LEU A 541 -0.75 -20.83 -6.99
N TYR A 542 -0.96 -21.61 -5.94
CA TYR A 542 -0.59 -21.24 -4.57
C TYR A 542 0.58 -22.06 -4.02
N ASN A 543 1.47 -21.40 -3.28
CA ASN A 543 2.52 -22.04 -2.49
C ASN A 543 2.89 -21.14 -1.30
N LYS A 544 2.62 -21.61 -0.08
CA LYS A 544 3.07 -21.00 1.18
C LYS A 544 2.96 -19.47 1.25
N GLY A 545 1.74 -18.94 1.21
CA GLY A 545 1.51 -17.49 1.27
C GLY A 545 1.84 -16.73 -0.02
N ASN A 546 2.23 -17.42 -1.10
CA ASN A 546 2.51 -16.81 -2.40
C ASN A 546 1.55 -17.34 -3.47
N MET A 547 1.01 -16.44 -4.29
CA MET A 547 0.10 -16.79 -5.39
C MET A 547 0.66 -16.33 -6.74
N LYS A 548 0.75 -17.27 -7.68
CA LYS A 548 1.14 -17.01 -9.07
C LYS A 548 0.01 -16.29 -9.80
N THR A 549 0.38 -15.35 -10.66
CA THR A 549 -0.59 -14.63 -11.50
C THR A 549 -1.25 -15.52 -12.57
N GLY A 550 -0.63 -16.67 -12.89
CA GLY A 550 -1.21 -17.74 -13.70
C GLY A 550 -0.37 -19.01 -13.68
N SER A 551 -0.98 -20.15 -13.97
CA SER A 551 -0.37 -21.49 -13.82
C SER A 551 0.84 -21.74 -14.72
N HIS A 552 0.97 -20.98 -15.80
CA HIS A 552 2.06 -21.08 -16.78
C HIS A 552 3.22 -20.10 -16.49
N ARG A 553 3.19 -19.43 -15.33
CA ARG A 553 4.11 -18.33 -14.99
C ARG A 553 4.67 -18.51 -13.58
N LYS A 554 5.82 -17.90 -13.33
CA LYS A 554 6.46 -17.90 -12.01
C LYS A 554 6.20 -16.61 -11.22
N THR A 555 5.70 -15.57 -11.89
CA THR A 555 5.44 -14.28 -11.24
C THR A 555 4.39 -14.45 -10.14
N CYS A 556 4.78 -14.13 -8.91
CA CYS A 556 3.88 -14.15 -7.75
C CYS A 556 3.56 -12.73 -7.32
N TRP A 557 2.32 -12.48 -6.88
CA TRP A 557 1.90 -11.14 -6.48
C TRP A 557 0.84 -11.19 -5.38
N ASP A 558 1.12 -10.53 -4.26
CA ASP A 558 0.23 -10.45 -3.10
C ASP A 558 -1.16 -9.95 -3.46
N ARG A 559 -1.23 -8.92 -4.31
CA ARG A 559 -2.49 -8.38 -4.84
C ARG A 559 -3.49 -9.48 -5.20
N SER A 560 -3.05 -10.49 -5.95
CA SER A 560 -3.92 -11.57 -6.39
C SER A 560 -4.38 -12.50 -5.27
N LEU A 561 -3.50 -12.79 -4.31
CA LEU A 561 -3.85 -13.57 -3.12
C LEU A 561 -4.81 -12.81 -2.20
N LEU A 562 -4.62 -11.50 -2.05
CA LEU A 562 -5.45 -10.64 -1.20
C LEU A 562 -6.88 -10.55 -1.76
N PHE A 563 -7.04 -10.40 -3.08
CA PHE A 563 -8.35 -10.53 -3.72
C PHE A 563 -8.96 -11.93 -3.53
N ALA A 564 -8.17 -13.00 -3.73
CA ALA A 564 -8.64 -14.36 -3.53
C ALA A 564 -9.13 -14.61 -2.09
N LEU A 565 -8.40 -14.12 -1.08
CA LEU A 565 -8.79 -14.20 0.33
C LEU A 565 -10.09 -13.45 0.58
N LYS A 566 -10.18 -12.19 0.16
CA LYS A 566 -11.41 -11.39 0.31
C LYS A 566 -12.62 -12.10 -0.30
N GLY A 567 -12.50 -12.55 -1.56
CA GLY A 567 -13.56 -13.29 -2.24
C GLY A 567 -13.93 -14.61 -1.56
N THR A 568 -12.95 -15.35 -1.05
CA THR A 568 -13.19 -16.62 -0.33
C THR A 568 -14.06 -16.42 0.91
N PHE A 569 -13.77 -15.38 1.71
CA PHE A 569 -14.62 -15.03 2.85
C PHE A 569 -16.01 -14.56 2.41
N MET A 570 -16.10 -13.68 1.40
CA MET A 570 -17.39 -13.21 0.87
C MET A 570 -18.28 -14.33 0.30
N ALA A 571 -17.66 -15.42 -0.19
CA ALA A 571 -18.35 -16.59 -0.68
C ALA A 571 -18.78 -17.58 0.42
N GLY A 572 -18.44 -17.29 1.70
CA GLY A 572 -18.80 -18.12 2.86
C GLY A 572 -17.85 -19.28 3.15
N TYR A 573 -16.69 -19.37 2.49
CA TYR A 573 -15.69 -20.43 2.71
C TYR A 573 -14.70 -20.03 3.81
N THR A 574 -15.24 -19.73 4.99
CA THR A 574 -14.54 -19.10 6.12
C THR A 574 -13.35 -19.90 6.61
N ASP A 575 -13.50 -21.21 6.80
CA ASP A 575 -12.43 -22.09 7.30
C ASP A 575 -11.24 -22.15 6.34
N LYS A 576 -11.51 -22.28 5.03
CA LYS A 576 -10.45 -22.29 4.02
C LYS A 576 -9.78 -20.93 3.92
N GLY A 577 -10.57 -19.85 3.96
CA GLY A 577 -10.06 -18.50 4.01
C GLY A 577 -9.15 -18.27 5.21
N TYR A 578 -9.55 -18.75 6.40
CA TYR A 578 -8.79 -18.63 7.64
C TYR A 578 -7.46 -19.37 7.60
N GLU A 579 -7.42 -20.62 7.10
CA GLU A 579 -6.17 -21.38 6.92
C GLU A 579 -5.14 -20.59 6.10
N ILE A 580 -5.58 -20.06 4.96
CA ILE A 580 -4.72 -19.34 4.03
C ILE A 580 -4.36 -17.96 4.56
N LEU A 581 -5.30 -17.25 5.20
CA LEU A 581 -5.06 -15.94 5.82
C LEU A 581 -4.03 -16.06 6.93
N LYS A 582 -4.17 -17.06 7.82
CA LYS A 582 -3.20 -17.34 8.89
C LYS A 582 -1.80 -17.56 8.33
N GLN A 583 -1.68 -18.33 7.25
CA GLN A 583 -0.40 -18.56 6.60
C GLN A 583 0.18 -17.28 5.99
N TYR A 584 -0.64 -16.50 5.27
CA TYR A 584 -0.21 -15.24 4.66
C TYR A 584 0.22 -14.22 5.71
N THR A 585 -0.59 -13.99 6.75
CA THR A 585 -0.30 -13.06 7.84
C THR A 585 0.98 -13.44 8.56
N LYS A 586 1.20 -14.73 8.85
CA LYS A 586 2.48 -15.20 9.41
C LYS A 586 3.66 -14.90 8.49
N GLU A 587 3.56 -15.22 7.20
CA GLU A 587 4.66 -15.01 6.27
C GLU A 587 4.99 -13.52 6.08
N ARG A 588 3.98 -12.64 6.01
CA ARG A 588 4.22 -11.19 5.83
C ARG A 588 4.62 -10.50 7.13
N LEU A 589 3.97 -10.80 8.25
CA LEU A 589 4.25 -10.11 9.51
C LEU A 589 5.53 -10.64 10.21
N LEU A 590 5.83 -11.93 10.09
CA LEU A 590 6.90 -12.60 10.84
C LEU A 590 7.84 -13.41 9.95
N GLY A 591 7.47 -13.68 8.70
CA GLY A 591 8.27 -14.46 7.77
C GLY A 591 9.36 -13.64 7.11
N ASN A 592 9.81 -14.12 5.95
CA ASN A 592 10.93 -13.57 5.24
C ASN A 592 10.50 -12.31 4.48
N HIS A 593 11.13 -11.15 4.72
CA HIS A 593 10.69 -9.79 4.33
C HIS A 593 9.35 -9.37 4.95
N SER A 594 9.45 -8.64 6.07
CA SER A 594 8.34 -8.25 6.93
C SER A 594 8.33 -6.72 7.15
N PRO A 595 7.18 -6.08 7.45
CA PRO A 595 5.90 -6.69 7.80
C PRO A 595 4.79 -6.54 6.75
N TYR A 596 5.10 -6.03 5.55
CA TYR A 596 4.09 -5.49 4.62
C TYR A 596 3.87 -6.36 3.39
N ALA A 597 2.78 -6.09 2.66
CA ALA A 597 2.50 -6.72 1.38
C ALA A 597 3.55 -6.32 0.32
N ILE A 598 3.84 -7.23 -0.60
CA ILE A 598 4.95 -7.08 -1.55
C ILE A 598 4.51 -6.98 -3.02
N GLU A 599 5.30 -6.25 -3.80
CA GLU A 599 5.21 -6.13 -5.26
C GLU A 599 5.37 -7.50 -5.97
N ALA A 600 4.93 -7.56 -7.24
CA ALA A 600 5.13 -8.70 -8.11
C ALA A 600 6.59 -9.19 -8.12
N PHE A 601 6.86 -10.42 -7.70
CA PHE A 601 8.20 -11.03 -7.71
C PHE A 601 8.35 -11.95 -8.93
N PRO A 602 9.50 -12.00 -9.64
CA PRO A 602 10.83 -11.47 -9.31
C PRO A 602 11.07 -9.98 -9.63
N GLU A 603 10.04 -9.24 -10.03
CA GLU A 603 10.16 -7.81 -10.31
C GLU A 603 10.31 -7.02 -8.98
N GLY A 604 10.85 -5.81 -9.07
CA GLY A 604 10.81 -4.85 -7.96
C GLY A 604 11.49 -5.26 -6.65
N ASN A 605 12.30 -6.32 -6.59
CA ASN A 605 12.99 -6.75 -5.36
C ASN A 605 12.08 -6.92 -4.12
N ARG A 606 10.83 -7.37 -4.34
CA ARG A 606 9.82 -7.53 -3.28
C ARG A 606 9.43 -6.24 -2.53
N ARG A 607 9.58 -5.05 -3.12
CA ARG A 607 9.19 -3.76 -2.52
C ARG A 607 7.87 -3.82 -1.73
N HIS A 608 7.86 -3.19 -0.57
CA HIS A 608 6.66 -3.03 0.25
C HIS A 608 5.68 -2.04 -0.39
N LEU A 609 4.52 -2.54 -0.85
CA LEU A 609 3.51 -1.73 -1.52
C LEU A 609 2.42 -1.25 -0.58
N ALA A 610 2.06 0.02 -0.75
CA ALA A 610 1.08 0.68 0.10
C ALA A 610 -0.37 0.25 -0.22
N ALA A 611 -0.75 0.20 -1.51
CA ALA A 611 -2.12 -0.11 -1.91
C ALA A 611 -2.52 -1.56 -1.59
N GLU A 612 -1.62 -2.52 -1.81
CA GLU A 612 -1.80 -3.92 -1.44
C GLU A 612 -1.90 -4.11 0.06
N SER A 613 -1.15 -3.33 0.86
CA SER A 613 -1.30 -3.37 2.32
C SER A 613 -2.73 -2.96 2.73
N ILE A 614 -3.34 -1.99 2.04
CA ILE A 614 -4.76 -1.67 2.25
C ILE A 614 -5.71 -2.78 1.76
N LEU A 615 -5.40 -3.50 0.67
CA LEU A 615 -6.20 -4.67 0.25
C LEU A 615 -6.23 -5.75 1.33
N TYR A 616 -5.14 -5.95 2.09
CA TYR A 616 -5.14 -6.85 3.23
C TYR A 616 -6.14 -6.41 4.31
N ALA A 617 -6.13 -5.13 4.67
CA ALA A 617 -7.10 -4.59 5.64
C ALA A 617 -8.56 -4.81 5.19
N ARG A 618 -8.82 -4.74 3.87
CA ARG A 618 -10.13 -5.00 3.27
C ARG A 618 -10.60 -6.45 3.36
N ILE A 619 -9.72 -7.42 3.62
CA ILE A 619 -10.15 -8.80 3.91
C ILE A 619 -10.99 -8.82 5.19
N PHE A 620 -10.59 -8.06 6.22
CA PHE A 620 -11.28 -8.01 7.51
C PHE A 620 -12.56 -7.18 7.41
N THR A 621 -12.50 -6.01 6.78
CA THR A 621 -13.65 -5.09 6.72
C THR A 621 -14.69 -5.51 5.68
N GLU A 622 -14.32 -6.06 4.53
CA GLU A 622 -15.28 -6.42 3.48
C GLU A 622 -15.45 -7.94 3.30
N GLY A 623 -14.44 -8.74 3.62
CA GLY A 623 -14.53 -10.20 3.55
C GLY A 623 -15.18 -10.81 4.80
N ILE A 624 -14.51 -10.68 5.94
CA ILE A 624 -14.90 -11.27 7.22
C ILE A 624 -16.11 -10.54 7.82
N LEU A 625 -16.03 -9.21 7.96
CA LEU A 625 -17.17 -8.42 8.43
C LEU A 625 -18.31 -8.41 7.39
N GLY A 626 -17.98 -8.46 6.10
CA GLY A 626 -18.98 -8.35 5.04
C GLY A 626 -19.60 -6.96 4.95
N TYR A 627 -18.88 -5.89 5.32
CA TYR A 627 -19.38 -4.53 5.22
C TYR A 627 -19.68 -4.15 3.78
N ARG A 628 -20.84 -3.52 3.56
CA ARG A 628 -21.20 -2.93 2.27
C ARG A 628 -22.14 -1.73 2.48
N PRO A 629 -21.90 -0.57 1.87
CA PRO A 629 -22.90 0.49 1.90
C PRO A 629 -24.12 0.11 1.03
N GLU A 630 -25.32 0.47 1.48
CA GLU A 630 -26.62 0.20 0.83
C GLU A 630 -27.34 1.48 0.39
N GLY A 631 -26.81 2.64 0.78
CA GLY A 631 -27.29 3.99 0.48
C GLY A 631 -26.46 5.03 1.24
N LEU A 632 -26.83 6.30 1.14
CA LEU A 632 -26.21 7.43 1.86
C LEU A 632 -26.54 7.43 3.37
N ASN A 633 -27.53 6.64 3.79
CA ASN A 633 -27.97 6.52 5.18
C ASN A 633 -28.12 5.06 5.64
N SER A 634 -27.58 4.11 4.88
CA SER A 634 -27.67 2.69 5.26
C SER A 634 -26.49 1.88 4.78
N PHE A 635 -26.15 0.85 5.54
CA PHE A 635 -25.15 -0.14 5.20
C PHE A 635 -25.62 -1.53 5.62
N SER A 636 -24.92 -2.56 5.17
CA SER A 636 -25.12 -3.92 5.60
C SER A 636 -23.82 -4.54 6.10
N ILE A 637 -23.98 -5.54 6.95
CA ILE A 637 -22.93 -6.41 7.46
C ILE A 637 -23.36 -7.83 7.14
N THR A 638 -22.45 -8.64 6.60
CA THR A 638 -22.69 -10.07 6.31
C THR A 638 -21.54 -10.86 6.95
N PRO A 639 -21.63 -11.18 8.25
CA PRO A 639 -20.52 -11.79 8.98
C PRO A 639 -20.12 -13.15 8.41
N ASN A 640 -18.83 -13.34 8.11
CA ASN A 640 -18.21 -14.57 7.63
C ASN A 640 -17.09 -14.97 8.59
N ILE A 641 -17.46 -15.31 9.83
CA ILE A 641 -16.50 -15.54 10.91
C ILE A 641 -15.92 -16.97 10.84
N PRO A 642 -14.59 -17.16 10.94
CA PRO A 642 -14.00 -18.51 11.08
C PRO A 642 -14.57 -19.25 12.29
N LYS A 643 -14.75 -20.57 12.20
CA LYS A 643 -15.27 -21.36 13.33
C LYS A 643 -14.35 -21.33 14.56
N GLU A 644 -13.05 -21.11 14.35
CA GLU A 644 -12.05 -20.99 15.40
C GLU A 644 -12.14 -19.66 16.17
N TRP A 645 -12.92 -18.69 15.68
CA TRP A 645 -13.04 -17.39 16.31
C TRP A 645 -14.31 -17.28 17.14
N GLU A 646 -14.14 -17.18 18.46
CA GLU A 646 -15.25 -16.95 19.40
C GLU A 646 -15.83 -15.53 19.28
N PHE A 647 -15.00 -14.57 18.86
CA PHE A 647 -15.40 -13.20 18.62
C PHE A 647 -14.65 -12.57 17.44
N PHE A 648 -15.22 -11.50 16.90
CA PHE A 648 -14.57 -10.60 15.95
C PHE A 648 -15.14 -9.20 16.14
N ASN A 649 -14.30 -8.25 16.57
CA ASN A 649 -14.72 -6.87 16.72
C ASN A 649 -13.98 -5.97 15.74
N VAL A 650 -14.67 -4.92 15.28
CA VAL A 650 -14.07 -3.80 14.56
C VAL A 650 -14.42 -2.53 15.30
N LYS A 651 -13.40 -1.86 15.81
CA LYS A 651 -13.51 -0.64 16.62
C LYS A 651 -13.29 0.59 15.76
N ASN A 652 -14.01 1.67 16.08
CA ASN A 652 -13.93 2.95 15.40
C ASN A 652 -14.16 2.86 13.86
N PHE A 653 -15.07 1.98 13.43
CA PHE A 653 -15.42 1.83 12.02
C PHE A 653 -16.20 3.06 11.53
N TYR A 654 -15.59 3.90 10.69
CA TYR A 654 -16.22 5.13 10.22
C TYR A 654 -17.14 4.86 9.04
N THR A 655 -18.41 5.25 9.07
CA THR A 655 -19.28 5.20 7.89
C THR A 655 -20.47 6.12 8.08
N LEU A 656 -21.02 6.63 6.97
CA LEU A 656 -22.17 7.51 6.94
C LEU A 656 -22.00 8.74 7.84
N GLY A 657 -20.79 9.29 7.91
CA GLY A 657 -20.45 10.44 8.76
C GLY A 657 -20.25 10.14 10.25
N ASN A 658 -20.42 8.89 10.67
CA ASN A 658 -20.38 8.44 12.07
C ASN A 658 -19.27 7.40 12.29
N ALA A 659 -18.91 7.15 13.56
CA ALA A 659 -18.01 6.08 13.94
C ALA A 659 -18.75 5.04 14.81
N PHE A 660 -18.52 3.76 14.52
CA PHE A 660 -19.20 2.65 15.17
C PHE A 660 -18.21 1.63 15.73
N ASP A 661 -18.58 1.05 16.85
CA ASP A 661 -18.00 -0.19 17.35
C ASP A 661 -18.90 -1.34 16.94
N ILE A 662 -18.34 -2.29 16.19
CA ILE A 662 -19.05 -3.47 15.71
C ILE A 662 -18.47 -4.67 16.45
N CYS A 663 -19.29 -5.36 17.23
CA CYS A 663 -18.88 -6.52 18.00
C CYS A 663 -19.69 -7.74 17.58
N ILE A 664 -19.01 -8.82 17.23
CA ILE A 664 -19.62 -10.11 16.89
C ILE A 664 -19.08 -11.14 17.86
N SER A 665 -19.96 -11.76 18.64
CA SER A 665 -19.62 -12.81 19.60
C SER A 665 -20.84 -13.70 19.84
N GLU A 666 -20.63 -15.00 20.06
CA GLU A 666 -21.68 -15.95 20.45
C GLU A 666 -22.94 -15.92 19.55
N GLY A 667 -22.77 -15.74 18.24
CA GLY A 667 -23.90 -15.66 17.30
C GLY A 667 -24.73 -14.38 17.45
N LYS A 668 -24.18 -13.33 18.02
CA LYS A 668 -24.82 -12.03 18.23
C LYS A 668 -24.00 -10.92 17.57
N LEU A 669 -24.66 -10.03 16.85
CA LEU A 669 -24.11 -8.78 16.32
C LEU A 669 -24.60 -7.62 17.16
N THR A 670 -23.65 -6.82 17.67
CA THR A 670 -23.92 -5.57 18.40
C THR A 670 -23.18 -4.43 17.70
N ILE A 671 -23.89 -3.33 17.44
CA ILE A 671 -23.34 -2.11 16.87
C ILE A 671 -23.67 -0.97 17.82
N THR A 672 -22.63 -0.28 18.29
CA THR A 672 -22.76 0.92 19.10
C THR A 672 -22.10 2.10 18.41
N ASP A 673 -22.48 3.32 18.75
CA ASP A 673 -21.67 4.49 18.43
C ASP A 673 -20.43 4.56 19.35
N VAL A 674 -19.58 5.56 19.13
CA VAL A 674 -18.38 5.82 19.96
C VAL A 674 -18.68 6.25 21.39
N TYR A 675 -19.92 6.62 21.70
CA TYR A 675 -20.37 6.97 23.06
C TYR A 675 -20.99 5.76 23.79
N GLY A 676 -21.07 4.60 23.12
CA GLY A 676 -21.65 3.37 23.65
C GLY A 676 -23.17 3.28 23.50
N ALA A 677 -23.81 4.20 22.77
CA ALA A 677 -25.23 4.12 22.49
C ALA A 677 -25.52 2.97 21.51
N LEU A 678 -26.52 2.15 21.82
CA LEU A 678 -26.87 1.00 21.02
C LEU A 678 -27.58 1.41 19.72
N ILE A 679 -26.99 1.07 18.59
CA ILE A 679 -27.54 1.33 17.24
C ILE A 679 -28.30 0.10 16.73
N LYS A 680 -27.71 -1.10 16.92
CA LYS A 680 -28.32 -2.35 16.48
C LYS A 680 -27.86 -3.50 17.33
N GLU A 681 -28.79 -4.37 17.69
CA GLU A 681 -28.51 -5.66 18.29
C GLU A 681 -29.38 -6.74 17.63
N CYS A 682 -28.79 -7.87 17.26
CA CYS A 682 -29.54 -9.02 16.75
C CYS A 682 -28.74 -10.32 16.82
N ASN A 683 -29.47 -11.44 16.91
CA ASN A 683 -28.89 -12.76 16.68
C ASN A 683 -28.61 -12.93 15.19
N ILE A 684 -27.49 -13.56 14.89
CA ILE A 684 -26.99 -13.78 13.53
C ILE A 684 -26.52 -15.23 13.38
N VAL A 685 -26.49 -15.67 12.13
CA VAL A 685 -25.71 -16.84 11.69
C VAL A 685 -24.71 -16.37 10.64
N ASN A 686 -23.59 -17.07 10.49
CA ASN A 686 -22.61 -16.75 9.45
C ASN A 686 -23.28 -16.69 8.06
N GLY A 687 -22.92 -15.69 7.27
CA GLY A 687 -23.51 -15.39 5.96
C GLY A 687 -24.84 -14.64 6.02
N MET A 688 -25.40 -14.37 7.21
CA MET A 688 -26.64 -13.59 7.32
C MET A 688 -26.38 -12.11 7.06
N LYS A 689 -27.05 -11.56 6.03
CA LYS A 689 -27.02 -10.13 5.74
C LYS A 689 -27.91 -9.37 6.74
N VAL A 690 -27.31 -8.47 7.50
CA VAL A 690 -27.99 -7.53 8.41
C VAL A 690 -27.91 -6.13 7.83
N VAL A 691 -29.06 -5.49 7.60
CA VAL A 691 -29.14 -4.11 7.12
C VAL A 691 -29.33 -3.16 8.30
N VAL A 692 -28.49 -2.12 8.35
CA VAL A 692 -28.52 -1.05 9.33
C VAL A 692 -28.90 0.24 8.61
N ARG A 693 -29.94 0.91 9.10
CA ARG A 693 -30.38 2.22 8.60
C ARG A 693 -30.11 3.23 9.70
N ILE A 694 -29.35 4.26 9.36
CA ILE A 694 -29.16 5.43 10.21
C ILE A 694 -30.25 6.41 9.78
N THR A 695 -31.30 6.51 10.58
CA THR A 695 -32.27 7.59 10.40
C THR A 695 -31.57 8.89 10.75
N GLU A 696 -31.58 9.87 9.84
CA GLU A 696 -31.40 11.27 10.26
C GLU A 696 -32.52 11.54 11.25
N GLY A 697 -32.18 11.67 12.53
CA GLY A 697 -33.14 11.79 13.61
C GLY A 697 -32.65 12.81 14.61
N GLU A 698 -33.45 13.87 14.74
CA GLU A 698 -33.68 14.71 15.92
C GLU A 698 -32.56 15.63 16.44
#